data_AF-A0A2V3W1L9-F1
#
_entry.id   AF-A0A2V3W1L9-F1
#
_cell.length_a   1.000
_cell.length_b   1.000
_cell.length_c   1.000
_cell.angle_alpha   90.00
_cell.angle_beta   90.00
_cell.angle_gamma   90.00
#
_symmetry.space_group_name_H-M   'P 1'
#
loop_
_entity.id
_entity.type
_entity.pdbx_description
1 polymer ?
#
loop_
_entity_poly.entity_id
_entity_poly.type
_entity_poly.pdbx_seq_one_letter_code
_entity_poly.pdbx_strand_id
1 'polypeptide(L)'
;MKYVLIIGAGVGAVMLFLLATAGANTEFFERQYRLLLGINIAFVLFLMAIMGFLLWRFRRRLKSGVFGSRLALRLMLVFSLMAILPGALVYAVSVQFLEKSIESWFDVKVDRALEGGLSLGRTMLESLLAELQKKAQATALMLSESSNPPLLVLNELLLQSQVEEATLFNQDGKVIAFSSESDLALFPGVPNAMMMRHIRIQKAYSAVESIPDKGLYLRVVAPVNVLSLKEDIRVLQLLQPVPVQLARDAERVQAGHQDYQELSLSRQGLTRLYSVTLTLALLLSLFSALAAASLLSEKLSAPLGMLAEGTRAIAQGDYSRRHMVQSRDELGVLTESFNLMTQQLEEAQATAQHNQQQVESARAHLESILANLSSGVLVFDDQLILSKANRSAEQILQVPLISLDGSIIEGCVDKEPQLNTLVTEIRDGFSSGAAGVWQRQLTHSEDGKNQVLLIRGTRLPKISGGGGVVVFDDITNLLQVQRAVAWGEVARRLAHEIKNPLTPIQLSAERVQHKLVHKLNEEDARILRRSTETIVNQVEALKRMVNEFNQYARVPELELRQLDFNRLVREVLSLYETASMAADSNKHMPIKQALADDLPMVRGDSAQLRQVLHNLLQNAQDALIDTLEPLIEVRTEMVHGGVQLSVRDNGCGFSDEIRARVFEPYVTTKPKGTGLGLPIVRKIVEEHEGLIHVENIKPHGAQISIILPTVDKNISARDSKLV
;
A
#
# COMPACT_ATOMS: atom_id res chain seq x y z
N MET A 1 4.46 -33.89 -14.51
CA MET A 1 5.55 -34.33 -13.59
C MET A 1 5.03 -35.15 -12.42
N LYS A 2 4.10 -34.64 -11.59
CA LYS A 2 3.48 -35.44 -10.51
C LYS A 2 3.00 -36.83 -10.96
N TYR A 3 2.28 -36.90 -12.07
CA TYR A 3 1.81 -38.17 -12.64
C TYR A 3 2.94 -39.10 -13.11
N VAL A 4 4.02 -38.55 -13.70
CA VAL A 4 5.18 -39.35 -14.12
C VAL A 4 5.91 -39.95 -12.91
N LEU A 5 5.98 -39.21 -11.81
CA LEU A 5 6.58 -39.70 -10.55
C LEU A 5 5.74 -40.82 -9.93
N ILE A 6 4.41 -40.64 -9.88
CA ILE A 6 3.48 -41.63 -9.33
C ILE A 6 3.47 -42.91 -10.19
N ILE A 7 3.37 -42.76 -11.52
CA ILE A 7 3.39 -43.90 -12.45
C ILE A 7 4.73 -44.64 -12.38
N GLY A 8 5.85 -43.91 -12.33
CA GLY A 8 7.18 -44.51 -12.21
C GLY A 8 7.35 -45.33 -10.92
N ALA A 9 6.87 -44.81 -9.78
CA ALA A 9 6.86 -45.53 -8.52
C ALA A 9 5.94 -46.76 -8.55
N GLY A 10 4.74 -46.63 -9.14
CA GLY A 10 3.78 -47.73 -9.27
C GLY A 10 4.29 -48.87 -10.15
N VAL A 11 4.81 -48.56 -11.35
CA VAL A 11 5.44 -49.56 -12.25
C VAL A 11 6.62 -50.23 -11.56
N GLY A 12 7.40 -49.48 -10.79
CA GLY A 12 8.52 -50.03 -10.05
C GLY A 12 8.14 -50.98 -8.92
N ALA A 13 7.06 -50.69 -8.19
CA ALA A 13 6.51 -51.61 -7.19
C ALA A 13 6.00 -52.91 -7.85
N VAL A 14 5.36 -52.80 -9.02
CA VAL A 14 4.92 -53.97 -9.79
C VAL A 14 6.12 -54.80 -10.28
N MET A 15 7.19 -54.17 -10.75
CA MET A 15 8.40 -54.87 -11.19
C MET A 15 9.11 -55.58 -10.03
N LEU A 16 9.21 -54.93 -8.86
CA LEU A 16 9.73 -55.56 -7.65
C LEU A 16 8.87 -56.74 -7.20
N PHE A 17 7.55 -56.60 -7.26
CA PHE A 17 6.62 -57.68 -6.94
C PHE A 17 6.79 -58.87 -7.90
N LEU A 18 6.86 -58.62 -9.21
CA LEU A 18 7.08 -59.65 -10.22
C LEU A 18 8.41 -60.40 -9.99
N LEU A 19 9.49 -59.68 -9.68
CA LEU A 19 10.79 -60.28 -9.34
C LEU A 19 10.73 -61.12 -8.06
N ALA A 20 10.06 -60.63 -7.02
CA ALA A 20 9.88 -61.38 -5.77
C ALA A 20 9.08 -62.67 -5.99
N THR A 21 8.01 -62.61 -6.79
CA THR A 21 7.22 -63.79 -7.14
C THR A 21 7.96 -64.77 -8.05
N ALA A 22 8.81 -64.27 -8.96
CA ALA A 22 9.62 -65.11 -9.84
C ALA A 22 10.70 -65.87 -9.07
N GLY A 23 11.26 -65.30 -8.00
CA GLY A 23 12.20 -65.99 -7.11
C GLY A 23 11.57 -67.15 -6.33
N ALA A 24 10.25 -67.19 -6.17
CA ALA A 24 9.53 -68.24 -5.45
C ALA A 24 9.07 -69.42 -6.33
N ASN A 25 9.01 -69.25 -7.66
CA ASN A 25 8.53 -70.26 -8.62
C ASN A 25 9.62 -70.62 -9.65
N THR A 26 10.33 -71.73 -9.42
CA THR A 26 11.45 -72.21 -10.25
C THR A 26 11.05 -72.46 -11.71
N GLU A 27 9.87 -73.03 -11.95
CA GLU A 27 9.38 -73.38 -13.30
C GLU A 27 8.99 -72.14 -14.14
N PHE A 28 8.39 -71.13 -13.50
CA PHE A 28 8.05 -69.85 -14.13
C PHE A 28 9.32 -69.04 -14.46
N PHE A 29 10.29 -69.08 -13.54
CA PHE A 29 11.58 -68.43 -13.71
C PHE A 29 12.33 -68.98 -14.93
N GLU A 30 12.46 -70.29 -15.09
CA GLU A 30 13.20 -70.87 -16.22
C GLU A 30 12.60 -70.50 -17.59
N ARG A 31 11.28 -70.53 -17.72
CA ARG A 31 10.60 -70.28 -18.99
C ARG A 31 10.63 -68.82 -19.42
N GLN A 32 10.69 -67.88 -18.47
CA GLN A 32 10.58 -66.44 -18.73
C GLN A 32 11.81 -65.64 -18.32
N TYR A 33 12.88 -66.29 -17.86
CA TYR A 33 14.09 -65.66 -17.32
C TYR A 33 14.63 -64.51 -18.19
N ARG A 34 14.82 -64.76 -19.50
CA ARG A 34 15.39 -63.77 -20.43
C ARG A 34 14.49 -62.57 -20.62
N LEU A 35 13.17 -62.78 -20.69
CA LEU A 35 12.18 -61.72 -20.88
C LEU A 35 12.08 -60.88 -19.60
N LEU A 36 11.99 -61.52 -18.43
CA LEU A 36 11.94 -60.84 -17.13
C LEU A 36 13.20 -60.00 -16.90
N LEU A 37 14.37 -60.54 -17.20
CA LEU A 37 15.64 -59.85 -17.08
C LEU A 37 15.75 -58.68 -18.08
N GLY A 38 15.32 -58.87 -19.33
CA GLY A 38 15.28 -57.81 -20.35
C GLY A 38 14.36 -56.64 -19.96
N ILE A 39 13.14 -56.93 -19.48
CA ILE A 39 12.20 -55.90 -19.01
C ILE A 39 12.78 -55.13 -17.82
N ASN A 40 13.39 -55.81 -16.86
CA ASN A 40 13.99 -55.14 -15.70
C ASN A 40 15.18 -54.26 -16.07
N ILE A 41 16.06 -54.72 -16.98
CA ILE A 41 17.16 -53.88 -17.49
C ILE A 41 16.60 -52.64 -18.21
N ALA A 42 15.59 -52.81 -19.06
CA ALA A 42 14.96 -51.69 -19.73
C ALA A 42 14.34 -50.70 -18.72
N PHE A 43 13.71 -51.22 -17.67
CA PHE A 43 13.12 -50.40 -16.61
C PHE A 43 14.18 -49.67 -15.76
N VAL A 44 15.31 -50.32 -15.45
CA VAL A 44 16.47 -49.70 -14.79
C VAL A 44 17.03 -48.56 -15.64
N LEU A 45 17.20 -48.76 -16.94
CA LEU A 45 17.63 -47.71 -17.87
C LEU A 45 16.63 -46.55 -17.94
N PHE A 46 15.33 -46.86 -17.96
CA PHE A 46 14.25 -45.88 -17.89
C PHE A 46 14.29 -45.04 -16.60
N LEU A 47 14.46 -45.69 -15.44
CA LEU A 47 14.60 -45.00 -14.15
C LEU A 47 15.86 -44.11 -14.13
N MET A 48 16.99 -44.60 -14.63
CA MET A 48 18.21 -43.79 -14.75
C MET A 48 18.00 -42.57 -15.65
N ALA A 49 17.31 -42.72 -16.79
CA ALA A 49 17.00 -41.61 -17.68
C ALA A 49 16.09 -40.56 -17.00
N ILE A 50 15.05 -40.99 -16.28
CA ILE A 50 14.19 -40.08 -15.52
C ILE A 50 14.99 -39.39 -14.41
N MET A 51 15.81 -40.12 -13.68
CA MET A 51 16.63 -39.56 -12.61
C MET A 51 17.62 -38.52 -13.15
N GLY A 52 18.26 -38.81 -14.28
CA GLY A 52 19.10 -37.86 -15.02
C GLY A 52 18.32 -36.63 -15.49
N PHE A 53 17.09 -36.81 -15.98
CA PHE A 53 16.20 -35.70 -16.36
C PHE A 53 15.81 -34.83 -15.15
N LEU A 54 15.49 -35.43 -13.99
CA LEU A 54 15.18 -34.71 -12.75
C LEU A 54 16.37 -33.86 -12.29
N LEU A 55 17.58 -34.44 -12.30
CA LEU A 55 18.81 -33.73 -11.98
C LEU A 55 19.11 -32.61 -12.98
N TRP A 56 18.93 -32.85 -14.28
CA TRP A 56 19.14 -31.84 -15.32
C TRP A 56 18.16 -30.67 -15.20
N ARG A 57 16.86 -30.96 -15.06
CA ARG A 57 15.81 -29.94 -14.86
C ARG A 57 16.12 -29.10 -13.63
N PHE A 58 16.55 -29.74 -12.56
CA PHE A 58 16.93 -29.06 -11.34
C PHE A 58 18.16 -28.16 -11.54
N ARG A 59 19.20 -28.66 -12.22
CA ARG A 59 20.39 -27.86 -12.58
C ARG A 59 20.03 -26.66 -13.45
N ARG A 60 19.06 -26.81 -14.37
CA ARG A 60 18.54 -25.72 -15.18
C ARG A 60 17.80 -24.67 -14.33
N ARG A 61 16.99 -25.09 -13.35
CA ARG A 61 16.34 -24.19 -12.39
C ARG A 61 17.33 -23.41 -11.52
N LEU A 62 18.45 -24.03 -11.15
CA LEU A 62 19.55 -23.34 -10.47
C LEU A 62 20.18 -22.26 -11.35
N LYS A 63 20.45 -22.57 -12.62
CA LYS A 63 21.02 -21.61 -13.57
C LYS A 63 20.08 -20.44 -13.88
N SER A 64 18.76 -20.66 -13.84
CA SER A 64 17.78 -19.59 -14.09
C SER A 64 17.59 -18.61 -12.92
N GLY A 65 18.32 -18.77 -11.81
CA GLY A 65 18.35 -17.77 -10.73
C GLY A 65 17.03 -17.52 -10.00
N VAL A 66 16.04 -18.41 -10.16
CA VAL A 66 14.73 -18.26 -9.55
C VAL A 66 14.87 -18.25 -8.03
N PHE A 67 14.15 -17.34 -7.37
CA PHE A 67 14.14 -17.22 -5.91
C PHE A 67 13.75 -18.57 -5.27
N GLY A 68 14.47 -18.99 -4.23
CA GLY A 68 14.30 -20.30 -3.58
C GLY A 68 15.14 -21.46 -4.16
N SER A 69 15.81 -21.27 -5.31
CA SER A 69 16.67 -22.31 -5.92
C SER A 69 17.82 -22.81 -5.03
N ARG A 70 18.38 -21.94 -4.17
CA ARG A 70 19.42 -22.33 -3.19
C ARG A 70 18.87 -23.21 -2.05
N LEU A 71 17.66 -22.91 -1.58
CA LEU A 71 16.98 -23.72 -0.57
C LEU A 71 16.64 -25.09 -1.14
N ALA A 72 16.12 -25.12 -2.36
CA ALA A 72 15.85 -26.34 -3.12
C ALA A 72 17.09 -27.24 -3.25
N LEU A 73 18.27 -26.65 -3.52
CA LEU A 73 19.55 -27.38 -3.57
C LEU A 73 19.93 -28.00 -2.23
N ARG A 74 19.84 -27.24 -1.15
CA ARG A 74 20.16 -27.75 0.19
C ARG A 74 19.23 -28.92 0.56
N LEU A 75 17.93 -28.76 0.36
CA LEU A 75 16.96 -29.83 0.63
C LEU A 75 17.24 -31.06 -0.24
N MET A 76 17.47 -30.89 -1.54
CA MET A 76 17.80 -32.01 -2.42
C MET A 76 19.08 -32.74 -1.98
N LEU A 77 20.14 -32.01 -1.62
CA LEU A 77 21.38 -32.61 -1.13
C LEU A 77 21.16 -33.40 0.16
N VAL A 78 20.42 -32.83 1.12
CA VAL A 78 20.10 -33.51 2.38
C VAL A 78 19.30 -34.79 2.14
N PHE A 79 18.22 -34.73 1.35
CA PHE A 79 17.41 -35.92 1.05
C PHE A 79 18.16 -36.96 0.22
N SER A 80 18.98 -36.53 -0.75
CA SER A 80 19.80 -37.46 -1.55
C SER A 80 20.84 -38.14 -0.69
N LEU A 81 21.53 -37.41 0.19
CA LEU A 81 22.52 -37.98 1.11
C LEU A 81 21.85 -38.96 2.08
N MET A 82 20.70 -38.59 2.63
CA MET A 82 19.91 -39.41 3.55
C MET A 82 19.38 -40.71 2.90
N ALA A 83 19.14 -40.71 1.58
CA ALA A 83 18.72 -41.90 0.85
C ALA A 83 19.91 -42.75 0.35
N ILE A 84 20.93 -42.12 -0.23
CA ILE A 84 22.07 -42.79 -0.86
C ILE A 84 22.94 -43.47 0.19
N LEU A 85 23.27 -42.79 1.30
CA LEU A 85 24.28 -43.29 2.23
C LEU A 85 23.83 -44.59 2.94
N PRO A 86 22.64 -44.67 3.56
CA PRO A 86 22.16 -45.92 4.15
C PRO A 86 21.82 -46.95 3.08
N GLY A 87 21.23 -46.51 1.94
CA GLY A 87 20.83 -47.41 0.85
C GLY A 87 22.02 -48.13 0.21
N ALA A 88 23.12 -47.41 -0.06
CA ALA A 88 24.33 -47.97 -0.63
C ALA A 88 25.02 -48.93 0.35
N LEU A 89 25.01 -48.62 1.66
CA LEU A 89 25.54 -49.51 2.69
C LEU A 89 24.77 -50.83 2.73
N VAL A 90 23.43 -50.76 2.82
CA VAL A 90 22.57 -51.95 2.84
C VAL A 90 22.74 -52.75 1.54
N TYR A 91 22.81 -52.07 0.39
CA TYR A 91 23.05 -52.72 -0.89
C TYR A 91 24.38 -53.47 -0.92
N ALA A 92 25.48 -52.82 -0.51
CA ALA A 92 26.81 -53.43 -0.51
C ALA A 92 26.88 -54.67 0.39
N VAL A 93 26.34 -54.56 1.61
CA VAL A 93 26.27 -55.70 2.56
C VAL A 93 25.37 -56.81 2.01
N SER A 94 24.22 -56.46 1.43
CA SER A 94 23.26 -57.45 0.91
C SER A 94 23.83 -58.23 -0.28
N VAL A 95 24.48 -57.55 -1.23
CA VAL A 95 25.11 -58.22 -2.38
C VAL A 95 26.27 -59.10 -1.92
N GLN A 96 27.12 -58.60 -1.01
CA GLN A 96 28.25 -59.38 -0.50
C GLN A 96 27.78 -60.62 0.28
N PHE A 97 26.74 -60.48 1.11
CA PHE A 97 26.15 -61.58 1.84
C PHE A 97 25.53 -62.60 0.88
N LEU A 98 24.70 -62.15 -0.06
CA LEU A 98 24.03 -63.00 -1.04
C LEU A 98 25.03 -63.79 -1.90
N GLU A 99 26.06 -63.15 -2.43
CA GLU A 99 27.07 -63.79 -3.28
C GLU A 99 27.81 -64.89 -2.52
N LYS A 100 28.26 -64.59 -1.29
CA LYS A 100 28.94 -65.56 -0.41
C LYS A 100 28.01 -66.68 0.08
N SER A 101 26.76 -66.36 0.40
CA SER A 101 25.78 -67.35 0.87
C SER A 101 25.43 -68.34 -0.23
N ILE A 102 25.15 -67.86 -1.45
CA ILE A 102 24.89 -68.73 -2.60
C ILE A 102 26.13 -69.57 -2.90
N GLU A 103 27.33 -68.98 -2.91
CA GLU A 103 28.57 -69.73 -3.13
C GLU A 103 28.80 -70.85 -2.10
N SER A 104 28.51 -70.60 -0.82
CA SER A 104 28.66 -71.59 0.25
C SER A 104 27.72 -72.80 0.10
N TRP A 105 26.47 -72.58 -0.32
CA TRP A 105 25.48 -73.65 -0.52
C TRP A 105 25.81 -74.53 -1.74
N PHE A 106 26.48 -73.96 -2.73
CA PHE A 106 26.93 -74.64 -3.95
C PHE A 106 28.44 -74.93 -3.95
N ASP A 107 29.05 -75.06 -2.77
CA ASP A 107 30.47 -75.42 -2.64
C ASP A 107 30.69 -76.85 -3.16
N VAL A 108 31.87 -77.07 -3.73
CA VAL A 108 32.38 -78.32 -4.29
C VAL A 108 32.30 -79.47 -3.28
N LYS A 109 32.18 -79.17 -1.98
CA LYS A 109 32.02 -80.17 -0.91
C LYS A 109 30.73 -80.98 -1.00
N VAL A 110 29.60 -80.35 -1.33
CA VAL A 110 28.30 -81.06 -1.42
C VAL A 110 28.29 -81.94 -2.67
N ASP A 111 28.77 -81.40 -3.78
CA ASP A 111 28.92 -82.13 -5.04
C ASP A 111 29.83 -83.38 -4.87
N ARG A 112 31.02 -83.20 -4.27
CA ARG A 112 31.93 -84.31 -3.95
C ARG A 112 31.35 -85.32 -2.97
N ALA A 113 30.51 -84.90 -2.02
CA ALA A 113 29.87 -85.82 -1.09
C ALA A 113 28.81 -86.68 -1.77
N LEU A 114 28.01 -86.11 -2.67
CA LEU A 114 27.02 -86.83 -3.46
C LEU A 114 27.67 -87.75 -4.50
N GLU A 115 28.71 -87.28 -5.19
CA GLU A 115 29.52 -88.09 -6.10
C GLU A 115 30.24 -89.23 -5.35
N GLY A 116 30.75 -88.95 -4.15
CA GLY A 116 31.29 -89.95 -3.22
C GLY A 116 30.24 -90.99 -2.79
N GLY A 117 29.00 -90.58 -2.52
CA GLY A 117 27.90 -91.48 -2.19
C GLY A 117 27.48 -92.37 -3.37
N LEU A 118 27.41 -91.81 -4.58
CA LEU A 118 27.12 -92.56 -5.80
C LEU A 118 28.21 -93.57 -6.13
N SER A 119 29.48 -93.16 -6.03
CA SER A 119 30.61 -94.06 -6.27
C SER A 119 30.68 -95.17 -5.22
N LEU A 120 30.37 -94.89 -3.95
CA LEU A 120 30.25 -95.91 -2.91
C LEU A 120 29.13 -96.91 -3.21
N GLY A 121 27.94 -96.43 -3.58
CA GLY A 121 26.80 -97.28 -3.94
C GLY A 121 27.11 -98.17 -5.15
N ARG A 122 27.72 -97.60 -6.19
CA ARG A 122 28.18 -98.33 -7.38
C ARG A 122 29.23 -99.38 -7.03
N THR A 123 30.23 -99.03 -6.21
CA THR A 123 31.28 -99.96 -5.76
C THR A 123 30.69 -101.11 -4.95
N MET A 124 29.70 -100.84 -4.09
CA MET A 124 29.00 -101.86 -3.32
C MET A 124 28.21 -102.82 -4.23
N LEU A 125 27.50 -102.31 -5.23
CA LEU A 125 26.80 -103.14 -6.22
C LEU A 125 27.77 -103.98 -7.05
N GLU A 126 28.88 -103.41 -7.51
CA GLU A 126 29.94 -104.13 -8.21
C GLU A 126 30.56 -105.24 -7.34
N SER A 127 30.74 -104.99 -6.04
CA SER A 127 31.23 -105.98 -5.07
C SER A 127 30.23 -107.13 -4.88
N LEU A 128 28.94 -106.83 -4.66
CA LEU A 128 27.89 -107.85 -4.54
C LEU A 128 27.77 -108.69 -5.81
N LEU A 129 27.84 -108.04 -6.98
CA LEU A 129 27.81 -108.71 -8.28
C LEU A 129 29.03 -109.63 -8.47
N ALA A 130 30.23 -109.19 -8.06
CA ALA A 130 31.43 -110.01 -8.11
C ALA A 130 31.35 -111.21 -7.14
N GLU A 131 30.75 -111.04 -5.97
CA GLU A 131 30.51 -112.14 -5.02
C GLU A 131 29.52 -113.16 -5.58
N LEU A 132 28.41 -112.70 -6.16
CA LEU A 132 27.44 -113.58 -6.83
C LEU A 132 28.07 -114.31 -8.01
N GLN A 133 28.96 -113.65 -8.76
CA GLN A 133 29.68 -114.28 -9.85
C GLN A 133 30.60 -115.41 -9.37
N LYS A 134 31.31 -115.22 -8.26
CA LYS A 134 32.11 -116.28 -7.63
C LYS A 134 31.24 -117.46 -7.18
N LYS A 135 30.08 -117.18 -6.58
CA LYS A 135 29.11 -118.23 -6.19
C LYS A 135 28.61 -119.01 -7.40
N ALA A 136 28.20 -118.32 -8.47
CA ALA A 136 27.77 -118.95 -9.72
C ALA A 136 28.85 -119.88 -10.31
N GLN A 137 30.12 -119.46 -10.29
CA GLN A 137 31.24 -120.27 -10.76
C GLN A 137 31.47 -121.52 -9.89
N ALA A 138 31.41 -121.38 -8.56
CA ALA A 138 31.55 -122.51 -7.64
C ALA A 138 30.41 -123.53 -7.82
N THR A 139 29.17 -123.06 -7.95
CA THR A 139 28.00 -123.92 -8.19
C THR A 139 28.05 -124.57 -9.57
N ALA A 140 28.52 -123.84 -10.59
CA ALA A 140 28.74 -124.40 -11.91
C ALA A 140 29.75 -125.57 -11.86
N LEU A 141 30.82 -125.46 -11.08
CA LEU A 141 31.78 -126.56 -10.89
C LEU A 141 31.14 -127.75 -10.15
N MET A 142 30.37 -127.51 -9.08
CA MET A 142 29.66 -128.57 -8.37
C MET A 142 28.64 -129.30 -9.27
N LEU A 143 27.95 -128.57 -10.14
CA LEU A 143 27.01 -129.14 -11.12
C LEU A 143 27.72 -129.87 -12.28
N SER A 144 29.00 -129.59 -12.51
CA SER A 144 29.85 -130.32 -13.46
C SER A 144 30.35 -131.65 -12.88
N GLU A 145 30.67 -131.70 -11.59
CA GLU A 145 31.36 -132.83 -10.95
C GLU A 145 30.44 -133.79 -10.17
N SER A 146 29.30 -133.31 -9.64
CA SER A 146 28.46 -134.11 -8.74
C SER A 146 27.50 -135.06 -9.49
N SER A 147 27.29 -136.26 -8.94
CA SER A 147 26.25 -137.20 -9.38
C SER A 147 24.86 -136.90 -8.81
N ASN A 148 24.75 -135.81 -8.02
CA ASN A 148 23.51 -135.41 -7.37
C ASN A 148 22.53 -134.81 -8.39
N PRO A 149 21.21 -134.97 -8.19
CA PRO A 149 20.24 -134.33 -9.07
C PRO A 149 20.43 -132.81 -9.04
N PRO A 150 20.51 -132.13 -10.20
CA PRO A 150 20.78 -130.68 -10.27
C PRO A 150 19.84 -129.84 -9.39
N LEU A 151 18.58 -130.28 -9.23
CA LEU A 151 17.60 -129.62 -8.36
C LEU A 151 18.04 -129.55 -6.89
N LEU A 152 18.73 -130.57 -6.36
CA LEU A 152 19.19 -130.59 -4.97
C LEU A 152 20.29 -129.56 -4.73
N VAL A 153 21.26 -129.48 -5.66
CA VAL A 153 22.37 -128.52 -5.59
C VAL A 153 21.87 -127.08 -5.69
N LEU A 154 20.88 -126.82 -6.55
CA LEU A 154 20.26 -125.48 -6.66
C LEU A 154 19.49 -125.11 -5.38
N ASN A 155 18.75 -126.07 -4.78
CA ASN A 155 18.01 -125.83 -3.54
C ASN A 155 18.94 -125.58 -2.34
N GLU A 156 20.05 -126.33 -2.23
CA GLU A 156 21.07 -126.07 -1.19
C GLU A 156 21.71 -124.70 -1.35
N LEU A 157 21.97 -124.24 -2.59
CA LEU A 157 22.46 -122.89 -2.84
C LEU A 157 21.47 -121.82 -2.37
N LEU A 158 20.17 -122.00 -2.62
CA LEU A 158 19.13 -121.08 -2.14
C LEU A 158 19.09 -121.03 -0.61
N LEU A 159 19.18 -122.17 0.07
CA LEU A 159 19.18 -122.22 1.54
C LEU A 159 20.44 -121.61 2.20
N GLN A 160 21.59 -121.65 1.52
CA GLN A 160 22.88 -121.20 2.05
C GLN A 160 23.30 -119.81 1.58
N SER A 161 22.54 -119.18 0.67
CA SER A 161 22.91 -117.89 0.07
C SER A 161 21.72 -116.93 0.01
N GLN A 162 21.97 -115.68 -0.40
CA GLN A 162 20.94 -114.66 -0.59
C GLN A 162 20.38 -114.67 -2.03
N VAL A 163 20.59 -115.76 -2.77
CA VAL A 163 20.07 -115.92 -4.12
C VAL A 163 18.60 -116.31 -4.02
N GLU A 164 17.72 -115.65 -4.76
CA GLU A 164 16.26 -115.89 -4.71
C GLU A 164 15.80 -116.87 -5.80
N GLU A 165 16.49 -116.90 -6.95
CA GLU A 165 16.19 -117.82 -8.04
C GLU A 165 17.48 -118.40 -8.63
N ALA A 166 17.50 -119.72 -8.83
CA ALA A 166 18.57 -120.43 -9.50
C ALA A 166 17.97 -121.33 -10.58
N THR A 167 18.37 -121.13 -11.84
CA THR A 167 17.87 -121.88 -12.99
C THR A 167 19.01 -122.48 -13.78
N LEU A 168 18.92 -123.75 -14.10
CA LEU A 168 19.83 -124.43 -15.02
C LEU A 168 19.12 -124.62 -16.36
N PHE A 169 19.68 -124.07 -17.42
CA PHE A 169 19.20 -124.24 -18.79
C PHE A 169 20.13 -125.15 -19.60
N ASN A 170 19.58 -125.76 -20.65
CA ASN A 170 20.36 -126.44 -21.68
C ASN A 170 20.91 -125.42 -22.72
N GLN A 171 21.76 -125.87 -23.64
CA GLN A 171 22.38 -125.05 -24.70
C GLN A 171 21.35 -124.33 -25.60
N ASP A 172 20.13 -124.89 -25.72
CA ASP A 172 18.99 -124.32 -26.45
C ASP A 172 18.12 -123.37 -25.61
N GLY A 173 18.46 -123.11 -24.33
CA GLY A 173 17.70 -122.24 -23.44
C GLY A 173 16.46 -122.88 -22.80
N LYS A 174 16.31 -124.22 -22.87
CA LYS A 174 15.26 -124.96 -22.17
C LYS A 174 15.64 -125.21 -20.71
N VAL A 175 14.68 -125.09 -19.79
CA VAL A 175 14.89 -125.29 -18.34
C VAL A 175 15.12 -126.78 -18.04
N ILE A 176 16.24 -127.10 -17.38
CA ILE A 176 16.58 -128.44 -16.88
C ILE A 176 16.18 -128.55 -15.41
N ALA A 177 16.52 -127.55 -14.61
CA ALA A 177 16.19 -127.47 -13.20
C ALA A 177 15.94 -126.01 -12.82
N PHE A 178 14.97 -125.79 -11.94
CA PHE A 178 14.60 -124.47 -11.44
C PHE A 178 14.31 -124.60 -9.95
N SER A 179 14.84 -123.67 -9.18
CA SER A 179 14.57 -123.55 -7.76
C SER A 179 14.47 -122.06 -7.41
N SER A 180 13.49 -121.72 -6.58
CA SER A 180 13.22 -120.36 -6.14
C SER A 180 12.78 -120.36 -4.69
N GLU A 181 13.13 -119.29 -3.97
CA GLU A 181 12.67 -119.03 -2.60
C GLU A 181 11.21 -118.51 -2.57
N SER A 182 10.68 -118.01 -3.69
CA SER A 182 9.36 -117.39 -3.79
C SER A 182 8.35 -118.30 -4.53
N ASP A 183 7.24 -118.63 -3.88
CA ASP A 183 6.15 -119.47 -4.44
C ASP A 183 5.46 -118.86 -5.68
N LEU A 184 5.74 -117.59 -6.00
CA LEU A 184 5.12 -116.83 -7.10
C LEU A 184 5.84 -117.00 -8.45
N ALA A 185 7.10 -117.45 -8.48
CA ALA A 185 7.88 -117.57 -9.71
C ALA A 185 7.70 -118.96 -10.35
N LEU A 186 6.58 -119.21 -11.03
CA LEU A 186 6.29 -120.51 -11.67
C LEU A 186 7.07 -120.75 -12.98
N PHE A 187 7.64 -119.70 -13.59
CA PHE A 187 8.43 -119.78 -14.82
C PHE A 187 9.67 -118.87 -14.75
N PRO A 188 10.89 -119.40 -14.93
CA PRO A 188 12.09 -118.58 -14.94
C PRO A 188 12.19 -117.74 -16.23
N GLY A 189 12.69 -116.51 -16.09
CA GLY A 189 13.03 -115.67 -17.24
C GLY A 189 14.20 -116.28 -18.03
N VAL A 190 14.01 -116.47 -19.35
CA VAL A 190 15.01 -117.08 -20.23
C VAL A 190 16.16 -116.08 -20.52
N PRO A 191 17.44 -116.50 -20.50
CA PRO A 191 18.56 -115.65 -20.88
C PRO A 191 18.40 -115.11 -22.30
N ASN A 192 18.63 -113.81 -22.49
CA ASN A 192 18.51 -113.18 -23.80
C ASN A 192 19.64 -113.62 -24.76
N ALA A 193 19.47 -113.42 -26.06
CA ALA A 193 20.41 -113.88 -27.10
C ALA A 193 21.85 -113.39 -26.89
N MET A 194 22.03 -112.17 -26.33
CA MET A 194 23.35 -111.64 -25.97
C MET A 194 23.99 -112.40 -24.80
N MET A 195 23.22 -112.76 -23.77
CA MET A 195 23.69 -113.56 -22.63
C MET A 195 24.14 -114.94 -23.12
N MET A 196 23.32 -115.60 -23.95
CA MET A 196 23.65 -116.90 -24.53
C MET A 196 24.92 -116.86 -25.40
N ARG A 197 25.18 -115.75 -26.11
CA ARG A 197 26.43 -115.56 -26.86
C ARG A 197 27.66 -115.47 -25.96
N HIS A 198 27.57 -114.79 -24.81
CA HIS A 198 28.65 -114.72 -23.82
C HIS A 198 28.98 -116.11 -23.25
N ILE A 199 27.96 -116.92 -23.00
CA ILE A 199 28.13 -118.27 -22.46
C ILE A 199 28.77 -119.23 -23.49
N ARG A 200 28.43 -119.11 -24.78
CA ARG A 200 29.04 -119.92 -25.85
C ARG A 200 30.55 -119.72 -26.01
N ILE A 201 31.08 -118.55 -25.64
CA ILE A 201 32.52 -118.27 -25.60
C ILE A 201 33.15 -118.55 -24.22
N GLN A 202 32.46 -119.35 -23.39
CA GLN A 202 32.85 -119.73 -22.02
C GLN A 202 33.07 -118.54 -21.06
N LYS A 203 32.41 -117.40 -21.29
CA LYS A 203 32.51 -116.22 -20.42
C LYS A 203 31.19 -116.02 -19.65
N ALA A 204 31.28 -115.89 -18.32
CA ALA A 204 30.13 -115.53 -17.51
C ALA A 204 29.63 -114.10 -17.86
N TYR A 205 28.32 -113.91 -17.84
CA TYR A 205 27.67 -112.61 -17.95
C TYR A 205 27.18 -112.19 -16.57
N SER A 206 27.44 -110.95 -16.17
CA SER A 206 27.00 -110.41 -14.89
C SER A 206 26.59 -108.95 -15.07
N ALA A 207 25.40 -108.59 -14.59
CA ALA A 207 24.87 -107.24 -14.69
C ALA A 207 23.88 -106.96 -13.54
N VAL A 208 23.76 -105.68 -13.18
CA VAL A 208 22.64 -105.18 -12.37
C VAL A 208 21.52 -104.79 -13.34
N GLU A 209 20.35 -105.40 -13.21
CA GLU A 209 19.22 -105.19 -14.10
C GLU A 209 17.98 -104.80 -13.28
N SER A 210 17.15 -103.92 -13.85
CA SER A 210 15.83 -103.63 -13.29
C SER A 210 14.82 -104.59 -13.94
N ILE A 211 14.24 -105.47 -13.14
CA ILE A 211 13.21 -106.42 -13.58
C ILE A 211 11.84 -105.80 -13.30
N PRO A 212 10.94 -105.70 -14.31
CA PRO A 212 9.58 -105.20 -14.13
C PRO A 212 8.89 -105.93 -12.95
N ASP A 213 8.21 -105.16 -12.10
CA ASP A 213 7.50 -105.61 -10.88
C ASP A 213 8.34 -106.21 -9.74
N LYS A 214 9.63 -106.53 -9.96
CA LYS A 214 10.53 -107.08 -8.93
C LYS A 214 11.57 -106.08 -8.40
N GLY A 215 11.99 -105.09 -9.21
CA GLY A 215 12.97 -104.08 -8.81
C GLY A 215 14.40 -104.38 -9.27
N LEU A 216 15.41 -103.89 -8.56
CA LEU A 216 16.83 -104.08 -8.92
C LEU A 216 17.32 -105.47 -8.51
N TYR A 217 17.83 -106.22 -9.49
CA TYR A 217 18.38 -107.57 -9.31
C TYR A 217 19.81 -107.65 -9.86
N LEU A 218 20.62 -108.45 -9.17
CA LEU A 218 21.90 -108.93 -9.66
C LEU A 218 21.64 -110.20 -10.46
N ARG A 219 21.91 -110.17 -11.76
CA ARG A 219 21.84 -111.35 -12.63
C ARG A 219 23.23 -111.83 -12.96
N VAL A 220 23.50 -113.10 -12.70
CA VAL A 220 24.70 -113.78 -13.17
C VAL A 220 24.30 -115.00 -13.98
N VAL A 221 24.89 -115.13 -15.16
CA VAL A 221 24.76 -116.29 -16.02
C VAL A 221 26.16 -116.89 -16.21
N ALA A 222 26.33 -118.16 -15.86
CA ALA A 222 27.62 -118.87 -15.90
C ALA A 222 27.54 -120.16 -16.74
N PRO A 223 28.58 -120.48 -17.53
CA PRO A 223 28.67 -121.76 -18.23
C PRO A 223 28.92 -122.90 -17.24
N VAL A 224 28.24 -124.03 -17.43
CA VAL A 224 28.43 -125.29 -16.73
C VAL A 224 28.86 -126.33 -17.76
N ASN A 225 30.14 -126.68 -17.79
CA ASN A 225 30.63 -127.72 -18.69
C ASN A 225 30.24 -129.07 -18.10
N VAL A 226 29.59 -129.95 -18.86
CA VAL A 226 29.22 -131.30 -18.40
C VAL A 226 29.93 -132.36 -19.23
N LEU A 227 30.41 -133.41 -18.59
CA LEU A 227 31.02 -134.56 -19.27
C LEU A 227 29.91 -135.51 -19.76
N SER A 228 29.18 -135.13 -20.82
CA SER A 228 28.08 -135.92 -21.41
C SER A 228 28.23 -136.04 -22.93
N LEU A 229 27.82 -137.18 -23.50
CA LEU A 229 27.89 -137.47 -24.95
C LEU A 229 26.85 -136.71 -25.81
N LYS A 230 25.91 -135.97 -25.20
CA LYS A 230 24.77 -135.29 -25.89
C LYS A 230 24.73 -133.77 -25.74
N GLU A 231 25.34 -133.21 -24.70
CA GLU A 231 25.29 -131.78 -24.37
C GLU A 231 26.68 -131.34 -23.92
N ASP A 232 27.24 -130.30 -24.55
CA ASP A 232 28.60 -129.83 -24.24
C ASP A 232 28.61 -128.76 -23.14
N ILE A 233 27.56 -127.93 -23.04
CA ILE A 233 27.49 -126.79 -22.12
C ILE A 233 26.05 -126.59 -21.64
N ARG A 234 25.88 -126.52 -20.32
CA ARG A 234 24.66 -126.03 -19.65
C ARG A 234 24.86 -124.60 -19.17
N VAL A 235 23.77 -123.90 -18.90
CA VAL A 235 23.78 -122.48 -18.53
C VAL A 235 23.13 -122.32 -17.16
N LEU A 236 23.92 -121.95 -16.16
CA LEU A 236 23.43 -121.62 -14.83
C LEU A 236 23.08 -120.12 -14.78
N GLN A 237 21.85 -119.80 -14.39
CA GLN A 237 21.40 -118.44 -14.11
C GLN A 237 21.11 -118.31 -12.62
N LEU A 238 21.73 -117.33 -11.97
CA LEU A 238 21.41 -116.91 -10.61
C LEU A 238 20.80 -115.50 -10.65
N LEU A 239 19.74 -115.30 -9.88
CA LEU A 239 19.11 -114.01 -9.64
C LEU A 239 19.08 -113.75 -8.14
N GLN A 240 19.68 -112.63 -7.74
CA GLN A 240 19.70 -112.18 -6.36
C GLN A 240 19.10 -110.77 -6.29
N PRO A 241 18.11 -110.51 -5.43
CA PRO A 241 17.58 -109.17 -5.23
C PRO A 241 18.66 -108.26 -4.62
N VAL A 242 18.77 -107.04 -5.12
CA VAL A 242 19.56 -106.01 -4.43
C VAL A 242 18.84 -105.66 -3.13
N PRO A 243 19.54 -105.59 -1.97
CA PRO A 243 18.91 -105.22 -0.71
C PRO A 243 18.08 -103.94 -0.85
N VAL A 244 16.80 -103.99 -0.46
CA VAL A 244 15.83 -102.91 -0.68
C VAL A 244 16.30 -101.58 -0.10
N GLN A 245 17.06 -101.60 1.00
CA GLN A 245 17.67 -100.40 1.59
C GLN A 245 18.73 -99.79 0.68
N LEU A 246 19.64 -100.61 0.13
CA LEU A 246 20.69 -100.16 -0.78
C LEU A 246 20.12 -99.60 -2.09
N ALA A 247 19.10 -100.27 -2.65
CA ALA A 247 18.40 -99.80 -3.85
C ALA A 247 17.74 -98.43 -3.61
N ARG A 248 16.98 -98.27 -2.52
CA ARG A 248 16.33 -97.00 -2.15
C ARG A 248 17.34 -95.89 -1.87
N ASP A 249 18.45 -96.20 -1.19
CA ASP A 249 19.46 -95.20 -0.87
C ASP A 249 20.25 -94.78 -2.12
N ALA A 250 20.56 -95.72 -3.02
CA ALA A 250 21.16 -95.40 -4.32
C ALA A 250 20.23 -94.51 -5.17
N GLU A 251 18.94 -94.83 -5.26
CA GLU A 251 17.94 -94.00 -5.96
C GLU A 251 17.81 -92.61 -5.33
N ARG A 252 17.77 -92.50 -4.00
CA ARG A 252 17.70 -91.21 -3.29
C ARG A 252 18.93 -90.35 -3.52
N VAL A 253 20.13 -90.94 -3.47
CA VAL A 253 21.38 -90.22 -3.72
C VAL A 253 21.48 -89.81 -5.19
N GLN A 254 21.03 -90.66 -6.12
CA GLN A 254 20.98 -90.33 -7.54
C GLN A 254 19.98 -89.21 -7.85
N ALA A 255 18.76 -89.29 -7.33
CA ALA A 255 17.75 -88.24 -7.47
C ALA A 255 18.25 -86.92 -6.84
N GLY A 256 18.79 -86.99 -5.62
CA GLY A 256 19.34 -85.81 -4.95
C GLY A 256 20.55 -85.20 -5.68
N HIS A 257 21.38 -86.00 -6.34
CA HIS A 257 22.46 -85.51 -7.18
C HIS A 257 21.95 -84.84 -8.47
N GLN A 258 20.93 -85.42 -9.11
CA GLN A 258 20.27 -84.82 -10.28
C GLN A 258 19.63 -83.47 -9.92
N ASP A 259 18.83 -83.42 -8.85
CA ASP A 259 18.21 -82.19 -8.36
C ASP A 259 19.27 -81.11 -8.03
N TYR A 260 20.38 -81.51 -7.40
CA TYR A 260 21.48 -80.60 -7.10
C TYR A 260 22.16 -80.06 -8.36
N GLN A 261 22.38 -80.90 -9.38
CA GLN A 261 22.96 -80.45 -10.66
C GLN A 261 22.07 -79.45 -11.38
N GLU A 262 20.75 -79.69 -11.42
CA GLU A 262 19.78 -78.74 -11.98
C GLU A 262 19.81 -77.39 -11.24
N LEU A 263 19.81 -77.41 -9.91
CA LEU A 263 19.92 -76.19 -9.10
C LEU A 263 21.27 -75.48 -9.29
N SER A 264 22.37 -76.22 -9.39
CA SER A 264 23.72 -75.67 -9.59
C SER A 264 23.86 -74.94 -10.94
N LEU A 265 23.24 -75.46 -12.00
CA LEU A 265 23.17 -74.80 -13.31
C LEU A 265 22.41 -73.46 -13.23
N SER A 266 21.44 -73.34 -12.31
CA SER A 266 20.68 -72.11 -12.07
C SER A 266 21.40 -71.08 -11.18
N ARG A 267 22.52 -71.42 -10.53
CA ARG A 267 23.26 -70.57 -9.56
C ARG A 267 23.52 -69.16 -10.10
N GLN A 268 24.09 -69.07 -11.31
CA GLN A 268 24.42 -67.78 -11.92
C GLN A 268 23.17 -66.97 -12.27
N GLY A 269 22.09 -67.66 -12.64
CA GLY A 269 20.79 -67.05 -12.90
C GLY A 269 20.18 -66.43 -11.64
N LEU A 270 20.27 -67.16 -10.53
CA LEU A 270 19.74 -66.76 -9.22
C LEU A 270 20.52 -65.57 -8.64
N THR A 271 21.85 -65.61 -8.66
CA THR A 271 22.69 -64.47 -8.22
C THR A 271 22.36 -63.22 -9.04
N ARG A 272 22.25 -63.35 -10.38
CA ARG A 272 21.89 -62.22 -11.24
C ARG A 272 20.48 -61.68 -10.95
N LEU A 273 19.48 -62.54 -10.77
CA LEU A 273 18.11 -62.08 -10.45
C LEU A 273 18.09 -61.28 -9.15
N TYR A 274 18.70 -61.80 -8.09
CA TYR A 274 18.70 -61.13 -6.79
C TYR A 274 19.54 -59.85 -6.80
N SER A 275 20.68 -59.82 -7.49
CA SER A 275 21.45 -58.58 -7.70
C SER A 275 20.64 -57.54 -8.51
N VAL A 276 19.93 -57.95 -9.56
CA VAL A 276 19.02 -57.05 -10.31
C VAL A 276 17.87 -56.54 -9.44
N THR A 277 17.32 -57.39 -8.57
CA THR A 277 16.25 -56.99 -7.64
C THR A 277 16.73 -55.97 -6.62
N LEU A 278 17.92 -56.19 -6.02
CA LEU A 278 18.52 -55.27 -5.07
C LEU A 278 18.92 -53.94 -5.71
N THR A 279 19.50 -53.97 -6.92
CA THR A 279 19.81 -52.74 -7.68
C THR A 279 18.54 -51.98 -8.04
N LEU A 280 17.48 -52.66 -8.46
CA LEU A 280 16.19 -52.04 -8.75
C LEU A 280 15.58 -51.41 -7.49
N ALA A 281 15.60 -52.10 -6.35
CA ALA A 281 15.10 -51.58 -5.08
C ALA A 281 15.87 -50.33 -4.64
N LEU A 282 17.20 -50.33 -4.76
CA LEU A 282 18.05 -49.17 -4.47
C LEU A 282 17.70 -47.99 -5.38
N LEU A 283 17.60 -48.22 -6.70
CA LEU A 283 17.24 -47.19 -7.67
C LEU A 283 15.83 -46.65 -7.44
N LEU A 284 14.88 -47.50 -7.04
CA LEU A 284 13.52 -47.07 -6.74
C LEU A 284 13.47 -46.19 -5.48
N SER A 285 14.23 -46.57 -4.45
CA SER A 285 14.38 -45.78 -3.22
C SER A 285 15.00 -44.42 -3.52
N LEU A 286 16.09 -44.41 -4.31
CA LEU A 286 16.76 -43.18 -4.73
C LEU A 286 15.84 -42.29 -5.58
N PHE A 287 15.13 -42.88 -6.54
CA PHE A 287 14.13 -42.18 -7.35
C PHE A 287 13.03 -41.57 -6.49
N SER A 288 12.48 -42.33 -5.54
CA SER A 288 11.43 -41.87 -4.62
C SER A 288 11.91 -40.72 -3.73
N ALA A 289 13.15 -40.80 -3.23
CA ALA A 289 13.76 -39.71 -2.47
C ALA A 289 13.95 -38.45 -3.31
N LEU A 290 14.48 -38.56 -4.54
CA LEU A 290 14.63 -37.43 -5.45
C LEU A 290 13.28 -36.81 -5.85
N ALA A 291 12.28 -37.67 -6.11
CA ALA A 291 10.93 -37.28 -6.43
C ALA A 291 10.29 -36.50 -5.27
N ALA A 292 10.38 -37.04 -4.05
CA ALA A 292 9.87 -36.39 -2.83
C ALA A 292 10.57 -35.05 -2.58
N ALA A 293 11.90 -35.00 -2.71
CA ALA A 293 12.67 -33.76 -2.57
C ALA A 293 12.23 -32.70 -3.59
N SER A 294 12.01 -33.09 -4.85
CA SER A 294 11.53 -32.17 -5.88
C SER A 294 10.12 -31.66 -5.61
N LEU A 295 9.21 -32.52 -5.15
CA LEU A 295 7.83 -32.14 -4.83
C LEU A 295 7.76 -31.22 -3.62
N LEU A 296 8.49 -31.55 -2.55
CA LEU A 296 8.54 -30.73 -1.35
C LEU A 296 9.20 -29.38 -1.63
N SER A 297 10.26 -29.37 -2.45
CA SER A 297 10.86 -28.12 -2.91
C SER A 297 9.88 -27.24 -3.67
N GLU A 298 9.07 -27.80 -4.58
CA GLU A 298 8.05 -27.01 -5.29
C GLU A 298 6.98 -26.48 -4.32
N LYS A 299 6.55 -27.30 -3.34
CA LYS A 299 5.55 -26.89 -2.35
C LYS A 299 6.05 -25.76 -1.43
N LEU A 300 7.33 -25.77 -1.03
CA LEU A 300 7.89 -24.78 -0.11
C LEU A 300 8.45 -23.53 -0.81
N SER A 301 9.12 -23.69 -1.96
CA SER A 301 9.81 -22.57 -2.62
C SER A 301 8.87 -21.56 -3.26
N ALA A 302 7.69 -21.98 -3.75
CA ALA A 302 6.76 -21.06 -4.39
C ALA A 302 6.13 -20.04 -3.41
N PRO A 303 5.52 -20.45 -2.27
CA PRO A 303 4.97 -19.51 -1.29
C PRO A 303 6.04 -18.61 -0.67
N LEU A 304 7.21 -19.16 -0.33
CA LEU A 304 8.31 -18.37 0.23
C LEU A 304 8.89 -17.37 -0.79
N GLY A 305 8.88 -17.71 -2.08
CA GLY A 305 9.27 -16.79 -3.15
C GLY A 305 8.29 -15.63 -3.30
N MET A 306 6.99 -15.90 -3.25
CA MET A 306 5.97 -14.85 -3.27
C MET A 306 6.09 -13.93 -2.04
N LEU A 307 6.30 -14.47 -0.84
CA LEU A 307 6.50 -13.67 0.37
C LEU A 307 7.77 -12.80 0.31
N ALA A 308 8.84 -13.31 -0.29
CA ALA A 308 10.07 -12.52 -0.46
C ALA A 308 9.92 -11.42 -1.52
N GLU A 309 9.19 -11.68 -2.60
CA GLU A 309 8.85 -10.65 -3.58
C GLU A 309 7.90 -9.60 -2.97
N GLY A 310 6.91 -10.05 -2.20
CA GLY A 310 5.99 -9.20 -1.44
C GLY A 310 6.70 -8.30 -0.43
N THR A 311 7.61 -8.84 0.38
CA THR A 311 8.39 -8.03 1.34
C THR A 311 9.27 -7.00 0.62
N ARG A 312 9.82 -7.33 -0.55
CA ARG A 312 10.59 -6.38 -1.36
C ARG A 312 9.72 -5.28 -1.97
N ALA A 313 8.50 -5.60 -2.41
CA ALA A 313 7.53 -4.61 -2.90
C ALA A 313 7.13 -3.64 -1.79
N ILE A 314 6.86 -4.15 -0.58
CA ILE A 314 6.58 -3.33 0.62
C ILE A 314 7.75 -2.40 0.93
N ALA A 315 8.99 -2.90 0.87
CA ALA A 315 10.18 -2.07 1.08
C ALA A 315 10.35 -0.95 0.04
N GLN A 316 9.70 -1.06 -1.12
CA GLN A 316 9.65 -0.04 -2.16
C GLN A 316 8.41 0.86 -2.06
N GLY A 317 7.54 0.65 -1.07
CA GLY A 317 6.32 1.44 -0.84
C GLY A 317 5.09 0.95 -1.62
N ASP A 318 5.13 -0.23 -2.25
CA ASP A 318 3.99 -0.86 -2.90
C ASP A 318 3.32 -1.87 -1.96
N TYR A 319 2.23 -1.45 -1.31
CA TYR A 319 1.42 -2.26 -0.40
C TYR A 319 0.23 -2.95 -1.09
N SER A 320 -0.01 -2.66 -2.37
CA SER A 320 -1.19 -3.12 -3.09
C SER A 320 -1.10 -4.59 -3.50
N ARG A 321 0.11 -5.17 -3.52
CA ARG A 321 0.34 -6.56 -3.90
C ARG A 321 -0.08 -7.55 -2.82
N ARG A 322 -1.35 -7.95 -2.90
CA ARG A 322 -1.93 -8.98 -2.04
C ARG A 322 -1.75 -10.37 -2.67
N HIS A 323 -1.28 -11.32 -1.87
CA HIS A 323 -1.09 -12.69 -2.32
C HIS A 323 -2.22 -13.58 -1.80
N MET A 324 -2.80 -14.40 -2.67
CA MET A 324 -3.86 -15.34 -2.26
C MET A 324 -3.29 -16.42 -1.36
N VAL A 325 -3.96 -16.69 -0.24
CA VAL A 325 -3.61 -17.79 0.67
C VAL A 325 -4.03 -19.10 0.00
N GLN A 326 -3.08 -19.79 -0.63
CA GLN A 326 -3.32 -21.05 -1.33
C GLN A 326 -3.22 -22.29 -0.43
N SER A 327 -2.71 -22.13 0.79
CA SER A 327 -2.40 -23.24 1.69
C SER A 327 -3.06 -23.04 3.06
N ARG A 328 -3.46 -24.15 3.70
CA ARG A 328 -4.01 -24.17 5.07
C ARG A 328 -2.99 -24.64 6.11
N ASP A 329 -1.73 -24.75 5.72
CA ASP A 329 -0.62 -25.10 6.61
C ASP A 329 0.03 -23.83 7.22
N GLU A 330 1.16 -23.98 7.90
CA GLU A 330 1.87 -22.90 8.59
C GLU A 330 2.29 -21.79 7.62
N LEU A 331 2.55 -22.12 6.35
CA LEU A 331 2.83 -21.13 5.31
C LEU A 331 1.57 -20.34 4.95
N GLY A 332 0.39 -20.96 5.03
CA GLY A 332 -0.89 -20.29 4.91
C GLY A 332 -1.08 -19.22 5.97
N VAL A 333 -0.90 -19.59 7.24
CA VAL A 333 -0.99 -18.68 8.39
C VAL A 333 0.03 -17.54 8.28
N LEU A 334 1.26 -17.83 7.85
CA LEU A 334 2.28 -16.81 7.61
C LEU A 334 1.88 -15.84 6.49
N THR A 335 1.29 -16.35 5.41
CA THR A 335 0.81 -15.52 4.29
C THR A 335 -0.36 -14.63 4.71
N GLU A 336 -1.26 -15.14 5.53
CA GLU A 336 -2.37 -14.37 6.12
C GLU A 336 -1.84 -13.27 7.05
N SER A 337 -0.91 -13.61 7.95
CA SER A 337 -0.29 -12.65 8.87
C SER A 337 0.47 -11.56 8.10
N PHE A 338 1.17 -11.94 7.02
CA PHE A 338 1.86 -11.01 6.14
C PHE A 338 0.89 -10.05 5.44
N ASN A 339 -0.22 -10.56 4.90
CA ASN A 339 -1.25 -9.74 4.27
C ASN A 339 -1.89 -8.77 5.28
N LEU A 340 -2.17 -9.22 6.50
CA LEU A 340 -2.74 -8.39 7.58
C LEU A 340 -1.79 -7.25 7.98
N MET A 341 -0.50 -7.56 8.16
CA MET A 341 0.52 -6.53 8.42
C MET A 341 0.62 -5.54 7.25
N THR A 342 0.56 -6.01 6.01
CA THR A 342 0.63 -5.15 4.81
C THR A 342 -0.56 -4.20 4.74
N GLN A 343 -1.76 -4.69 5.09
CA GLN A 343 -2.97 -3.86 5.19
C GLN A 343 -2.84 -2.79 6.28
N GLN A 344 -2.32 -3.15 7.46
CA GLN A 344 -2.11 -2.18 8.55
C GLN A 344 -1.09 -1.10 8.16
N LEU A 345 -0.04 -1.45 7.43
CA LEU A 345 0.93 -0.49 6.89
C LEU A 345 0.33 0.45 5.86
N GLU A 346 -0.48 -0.08 4.92
CA GLU A 346 -1.20 0.71 3.92
C GLU A 346 -2.11 1.75 4.59
N GLU A 347 -2.88 1.32 5.61
CA GLU A 347 -3.79 2.18 6.37
C GLU A 347 -3.05 3.23 7.22
N ALA A 348 -1.95 2.83 7.87
CA ALA A 348 -1.11 3.75 8.65
C ALA A 348 -0.47 4.82 7.77
N GLN A 349 0.03 4.46 6.58
CA GLN A 349 0.63 5.40 5.66
C GLN A 349 -0.40 6.35 5.03
N ALA A 350 -1.59 5.84 4.67
CA ALA A 350 -2.70 6.67 4.22
C ALA A 350 -3.14 7.68 5.29
N THR A 351 -3.24 7.24 6.54
CA THR A 351 -3.57 8.11 7.69
C THR A 351 -2.49 9.16 7.92
N ALA A 352 -1.22 8.79 7.85
CA ALA A 352 -0.11 9.72 7.99
C ALA A 352 -0.08 10.78 6.88
N GLN A 353 -0.29 10.38 5.62
CA GLN A 353 -0.40 11.32 4.50
C GLN A 353 -1.59 12.27 4.67
N HIS A 354 -2.75 11.74 5.10
CA HIS A 354 -3.93 12.56 5.34
C HIS A 354 -3.68 13.59 6.46
N ASN A 355 -3.07 13.18 7.58
CA ASN A 355 -2.71 14.08 8.66
C ASN A 355 -1.69 15.14 8.20
N GLN A 356 -0.72 14.77 7.37
CA GLN A 356 0.24 15.72 6.81
C GLN A 356 -0.44 16.77 5.93
N GLN A 357 -1.35 16.35 5.05
CA GLN A 357 -2.16 17.27 4.25
C GLN A 357 -3.05 18.18 5.10
N GLN A 358 -3.64 17.65 6.19
CA GLN A 358 -4.41 18.47 7.12
C GLN A 358 -3.54 19.53 7.82
N VAL A 359 -2.33 19.19 8.24
CA VAL A 359 -1.40 20.13 8.86
C VAL A 359 -0.95 21.21 7.87
N GLU A 360 -0.61 20.83 6.63
CA GLU A 360 -0.23 21.77 5.58
C GLU A 360 -1.39 22.71 5.21
N SER A 361 -2.60 22.17 5.06
CA SER A 361 -3.81 22.96 4.80
C SER A 361 -4.13 23.90 5.96
N ALA A 362 -4.05 23.44 7.21
CA ALA A 362 -4.28 24.26 8.38
C ALA A 362 -3.24 25.39 8.49
N ARG A 363 -1.97 25.08 8.22
CA ARG A 363 -0.89 26.07 8.20
C ARG A 363 -1.12 27.13 7.12
N ALA A 364 -1.42 26.73 5.89
CA ALA A 364 -1.71 27.65 4.79
C ALA A 364 -2.94 28.52 5.10
N HIS A 365 -3.96 27.94 5.73
CA HIS A 365 -5.15 28.67 6.16
C HIS A 365 -4.82 29.75 7.21
N LEU A 366 -4.01 29.42 8.22
CA LEU A 366 -3.56 30.39 9.23
C LEU A 366 -2.70 31.50 8.62
N GLU A 367 -1.78 31.17 7.72
CA GLU A 367 -0.96 32.16 7.00
C GLU A 367 -1.83 33.12 6.17
N SER A 368 -2.88 32.60 5.50
CA SER A 368 -3.84 33.43 4.77
C SER A 368 -4.69 34.32 5.67
N ILE A 369 -5.10 33.83 6.84
CA ILE A 369 -5.83 34.64 7.83
C ILE A 369 -4.92 35.79 8.30
N LEU A 370 -3.69 35.48 8.72
CA LEU A 370 -2.74 36.49 9.21
C LEU A 370 -2.44 37.55 8.15
N ALA A 371 -2.31 37.17 6.88
CA ALA A 371 -2.01 38.10 5.78
C ALA A 371 -3.15 39.07 5.44
N ASN A 372 -4.42 38.70 5.72
CA ASN A 372 -5.61 39.49 5.37
C ASN A 372 -6.24 40.23 6.57
N LEU A 373 -5.74 40.05 7.79
CA LEU A 373 -6.18 40.84 8.95
C LEU A 373 -5.82 42.31 8.76
N SER A 374 -6.75 43.23 9.01
CA SER A 374 -6.48 44.67 8.94
C SER A 374 -5.58 45.18 10.06
N SER A 375 -5.53 44.46 11.19
CA SER A 375 -4.69 44.76 12.35
C SER A 375 -3.25 44.31 12.13
N GLY A 376 -2.29 45.04 12.68
CA GLY A 376 -0.90 44.61 12.74
C GLY A 376 -0.71 43.53 13.79
N VAL A 377 -0.06 42.42 13.44
CA VAL A 377 0.23 41.30 14.34
C VAL A 377 1.74 41.06 14.36
N LEU A 378 2.32 41.05 15.57
CA LEU A 378 3.71 40.72 15.84
C LEU A 378 3.75 39.53 16.79
N VAL A 379 4.55 38.52 16.45
CA VAL A 379 4.77 37.33 17.26
C VAL A 379 6.20 37.31 17.74
N PHE A 380 6.38 37.16 19.04
CA PHE A 380 7.66 37.11 19.71
C PHE A 380 7.89 35.75 20.37
N ASP A 381 9.13 35.32 20.44
CA ASP A 381 9.53 34.13 21.20
C ASP A 381 9.68 34.41 22.71
N ASP A 382 10.07 33.39 23.48
CA ASP A 382 10.28 33.48 24.94
C ASP A 382 11.31 34.54 25.36
N GLN A 383 12.20 34.96 24.45
CA GLN A 383 13.24 35.96 24.65
C GLN A 383 12.85 37.34 24.09
N LEU A 384 11.59 37.52 23.66
CA LEU A 384 11.06 38.71 23.01
C LEU A 384 11.78 39.05 21.68
N ILE A 385 12.22 38.03 20.94
CA ILE A 385 12.74 38.15 19.58
C ILE A 385 11.55 38.09 18.60
N LEU A 386 11.51 39.03 17.66
CA LEU A 386 10.47 39.04 16.63
C LEU A 386 10.63 37.78 15.75
N SER A 387 9.63 36.90 15.79
CA SER A 387 9.60 35.65 15.03
C SER A 387 8.74 35.74 13.78
N LYS A 388 7.62 36.47 13.83
CA LYS A 388 6.73 36.68 12.68
C LYS A 388 6.04 38.03 12.78
N ALA A 389 5.75 38.61 11.62
CA ALA A 389 4.89 39.78 11.47
C ALA A 389 3.96 39.59 10.26
N ASN A 390 2.74 40.14 10.32
CA ASN A 390 1.86 40.17 9.16
C ASN A 390 2.07 41.42 8.31
N ARG A 391 1.59 41.38 7.05
CA ARG A 391 1.71 42.50 6.10
C ARG A 391 1.09 43.79 6.62
N SER A 392 -0.02 43.71 7.35
CA SER A 392 -0.70 44.88 7.90
C SER A 392 0.13 45.58 8.97
N ALA A 393 0.98 44.85 9.71
CA ALA A 393 1.92 45.47 10.65
C ALA A 393 2.93 46.36 9.92
N GLU A 394 3.45 45.92 8.75
CA GLU A 394 4.34 46.74 7.91
C GLU A 394 3.62 47.97 7.36
N GLN A 395 2.36 47.84 6.98
CA GLN A 395 1.57 48.94 6.42
C GLN A 395 1.18 49.99 7.47
N ILE A 396 0.80 49.57 8.67
CA ILE A 396 0.39 50.48 9.74
C ILE A 396 1.60 51.20 10.33
N LEU A 397 2.71 50.49 10.56
CA LEU A 397 3.94 51.07 11.10
C LEU A 397 4.80 51.76 10.03
N GLN A 398 4.49 51.57 8.75
CA GLN A 398 5.27 52.06 7.60
C GLN A 398 6.74 51.62 7.59
N VAL A 399 7.06 50.51 8.26
CA VAL A 399 8.41 49.93 8.36
C VAL A 399 8.46 48.56 7.66
N PRO A 400 9.50 48.28 6.85
CA PRO A 400 9.73 46.94 6.30
C PRO A 400 10.20 45.97 7.41
N LEU A 401 9.26 45.26 8.02
CA LEU A 401 9.48 44.33 9.13
C LEU A 401 10.26 43.06 8.70
N ILE A 402 10.31 42.74 7.40
CA ILE A 402 11.19 41.70 6.85
C ILE A 402 12.67 41.87 7.25
N SER A 403 13.14 43.12 7.42
CA SER A 403 14.53 43.43 7.81
C SER A 403 14.80 43.27 9.32
N LEU A 404 13.73 43.07 10.09
CA LEU A 404 13.70 42.98 11.54
C LEU A 404 13.44 41.55 12.05
N ASP A 405 13.20 40.59 11.15
CA ASP A 405 13.02 39.18 11.50
C ASP A 405 14.25 38.62 12.23
N GLY A 406 14.03 37.97 13.39
CA GLY A 406 15.09 37.48 14.27
C GLY A 406 15.80 38.54 15.11
N SER A 407 15.36 39.81 15.09
CA SER A 407 15.91 40.86 15.95
C SER A 407 15.22 40.85 17.33
N ILE A 408 16.01 41.00 18.40
CA ILE A 408 15.48 41.25 19.76
C ILE A 408 14.71 42.57 19.73
N ILE A 409 13.59 42.67 20.45
CA ILE A 409 12.72 43.86 20.46
C ILE A 409 13.47 45.18 20.70
N GLU A 410 14.56 45.16 21.46
CA GLU A 410 15.43 46.31 21.73
C GLU A 410 16.29 46.69 20.52
N GLY A 411 16.82 45.70 19.78
CA GLY A 411 17.59 45.91 18.56
C GLY A 411 16.75 46.37 17.36
N CYS A 412 15.42 46.27 17.46
CA CYS A 412 14.53 46.89 16.47
C CYS A 412 14.59 48.43 16.53
N VAL A 413 14.86 49.00 17.70
CA VAL A 413 15.00 50.46 17.89
C VAL A 413 16.30 50.99 17.28
N ASP A 414 17.38 50.19 17.33
CA ASP A 414 18.68 50.56 16.75
C ASP A 414 18.62 50.69 15.22
N LYS A 415 17.80 49.86 14.57
CA LYS A 415 17.58 49.90 13.12
C LYS A 415 16.55 50.95 12.72
N GLU A 416 15.51 51.14 13.53
CA GLU A 416 14.36 52.00 13.22
C GLU A 416 13.94 52.81 14.47
N PRO A 417 14.50 54.03 14.67
CA PRO A 417 14.28 54.84 15.87
C PRO A 417 12.81 55.22 16.12
N GLN A 418 12.02 55.28 15.05
CA GLN A 418 10.58 55.54 15.06
C GLN A 418 9.77 54.51 15.86
N LEU A 419 10.27 53.28 16.00
CA LEU A 419 9.61 52.22 16.76
C LEU A 419 9.85 52.30 18.28
N ASN A 420 10.69 53.24 18.76
CA ASN A 420 11.09 53.31 20.16
C ASN A 420 9.89 53.36 21.14
N THR A 421 8.91 54.21 20.84
CA THR A 421 7.72 54.36 21.69
C THR A 421 6.87 53.08 21.68
N LEU A 422 6.74 52.41 20.52
CA LEU A 422 6.03 51.14 20.40
C LEU A 422 6.72 50.02 21.19
N VAL A 423 8.04 49.89 21.04
CA VAL A 423 8.86 48.88 21.72
C VAL A 423 8.80 49.05 23.24
N THR A 424 8.86 50.29 23.72
CA THR A 424 8.80 50.60 25.15
C THR A 424 7.45 50.17 25.74
N GLU A 425 6.35 50.50 25.08
CA GLU A 425 5.00 50.11 25.50
C GLU A 425 4.79 48.59 25.48
N ILE A 426 5.32 47.89 24.49
CA ILE A 426 5.26 46.42 24.41
C ILE A 426 6.05 45.77 25.56
N ARG A 427 7.26 46.26 25.83
CA ARG A 427 8.12 45.76 26.92
C ARG A 427 7.43 45.92 28.27
N ASP A 428 6.91 47.10 28.55
CA ASP A 428 6.23 47.39 29.80
C ASP A 428 4.93 46.57 29.93
N GLY A 429 4.19 46.38 28.84
CA GLY A 429 3.00 45.53 28.80
C GLY A 429 3.29 44.07 29.15
N PHE A 430 4.40 43.52 28.64
CA PHE A 430 4.84 42.16 28.99
C PHE A 430 5.51 42.04 30.36
N SER A 431 5.94 43.17 30.94
CA SER A 431 6.60 43.25 32.26
C SER A 431 5.63 43.49 33.41
N SER A 432 4.42 44.00 33.14
CA SER A 432 3.44 44.39 34.17
C SER A 432 2.79 43.21 34.95
N GLY A 433 3.26 41.97 34.78
CA GLY A 433 2.91 40.83 35.65
C GLY A 433 1.44 40.36 35.60
N ALA A 434 0.58 40.98 34.79
CA ALA A 434 -0.81 40.58 34.65
C ALA A 434 -0.91 39.27 33.85
N ALA A 435 -1.43 38.22 34.48
CA ALA A 435 -1.79 36.97 33.81
C ALA A 435 -3.05 37.21 32.95
N GLY A 436 -2.89 37.86 31.79
CA GLY A 436 -4.00 38.21 30.91
C GLY A 436 -3.59 39.01 29.68
N VAL A 437 -4.59 39.44 28.90
CA VAL A 437 -4.40 40.37 27.78
C VAL A 437 -4.22 41.78 28.35
N TRP A 438 -3.11 42.43 28.04
CA TRP A 438 -2.91 43.84 28.34
C TRP A 438 -3.31 44.70 27.14
N GLN A 439 -3.76 45.93 27.40
CA GLN A 439 -4.16 46.89 26.36
C GLN A 439 -3.64 48.28 26.70
N ARG A 440 -3.07 48.98 25.72
CA ARG A 440 -2.56 50.35 25.84
C ARG A 440 -2.87 51.18 24.59
N GLN A 441 -3.05 52.47 24.77
CA GLN A 441 -3.24 53.41 23.66
C GLN A 441 -1.94 54.20 23.49
N LEU A 442 -1.37 54.12 22.28
CA LEU A 442 -0.17 54.82 21.89
C LEU A 442 -0.54 55.93 20.92
N THR A 443 -0.01 57.14 21.14
CA THR A 443 -0.03 58.18 20.10
C THR A 443 1.31 58.14 19.40
N HIS A 444 1.30 57.73 18.13
CA HIS A 444 2.45 57.71 17.27
C HIS A 444 2.40 58.94 16.37
N SER A 445 3.45 59.76 16.39
CA SER A 445 3.52 61.01 15.62
C SER A 445 4.67 60.90 14.65
N GLU A 446 4.35 60.89 13.36
CA GLU A 446 5.30 60.83 12.26
C GLU A 446 4.90 61.86 11.20
N ASP A 447 5.86 62.63 10.67
CA ASP A 447 5.65 63.63 9.61
C ASP A 447 4.46 64.60 9.83
N GLY A 448 4.20 64.98 11.09
CA GLY A 448 3.13 65.91 11.47
C GLY A 448 1.72 65.30 11.44
N LYS A 449 1.58 63.99 11.20
CA LYS A 449 0.33 63.24 11.35
C LYS A 449 0.34 62.47 12.67
N ASN A 450 -0.61 62.76 13.54
CA ASN A 450 -0.82 62.01 14.77
C ASN A 450 -1.69 60.78 14.47
N GLN A 451 -1.07 59.61 14.50
CA GLN A 451 -1.73 58.31 14.48
C GLN A 451 -1.98 57.84 15.93
N VAL A 452 -3.13 57.23 16.17
CA VAL A 452 -3.46 56.62 17.46
C VAL A 452 -3.57 55.12 17.28
N LEU A 453 -2.66 54.38 17.90
CA LEU A 453 -2.60 52.93 17.87
C LEU A 453 -3.16 52.35 19.16
N LEU A 454 -4.04 51.36 19.04
CA LEU A 454 -4.52 50.56 20.15
C LEU A 454 -3.78 49.24 20.17
N ILE A 455 -2.87 49.07 21.13
CA ILE A 455 -1.98 47.91 21.22
C ILE A 455 -2.54 46.95 22.27
N ARG A 456 -2.59 45.67 21.93
CA ARG A 456 -2.98 44.58 22.81
C ARG A 456 -1.90 43.51 22.78
N GLY A 457 -1.53 42.97 23.92
CA GLY A 457 -0.58 41.86 23.96
C GLY A 457 -0.97 40.77 24.95
N THR A 458 -0.54 39.56 24.65
CA THR A 458 -0.77 38.38 25.48
C THR A 458 0.43 37.44 25.42
N ARG A 459 0.76 36.79 26.53
CA ARG A 459 1.82 35.77 26.56
C ARG A 459 1.26 34.42 26.12
N LEU A 460 2.02 33.72 25.27
CA LEU A 460 1.65 32.38 24.83
C LEU A 460 2.03 31.35 25.90
N PRO A 461 1.24 30.26 26.05
CA PRO A 461 1.60 29.16 26.95
C PRO A 461 2.93 28.52 26.56
N LYS A 462 3.74 28.08 27.54
CA LYS A 462 5.01 27.38 27.30
C LYS A 462 4.87 26.13 26.41
N ILE A 463 3.71 25.47 26.42
CA ILE A 463 3.41 24.31 25.57
C ILE A 463 3.44 24.67 24.07
N SER A 464 3.15 25.93 23.72
CA SER A 464 3.13 26.42 22.33
C SER A 464 4.46 27.01 21.87
N GLY A 465 5.55 26.81 22.62
CA GLY A 465 6.85 27.44 22.37
C GLY A 465 7.09 28.74 23.13
N GLY A 466 6.13 29.16 23.97
CA GLY A 466 6.25 30.36 24.80
C GLY A 466 6.25 31.66 23.99
N GLY A 467 6.65 32.76 24.64
CA GLY A 467 6.72 34.09 24.04
C GLY A 467 5.45 34.93 24.17
N GLY A 468 5.16 35.75 23.16
CA GLY A 468 4.05 36.70 23.20
C GLY A 468 3.54 37.14 21.84
N VAL A 469 2.25 37.42 21.75
CA VAL A 469 1.62 37.99 20.57
C VAL A 469 1.17 39.40 20.90
N VAL A 470 1.48 40.34 20.01
CA VAL A 470 1.03 41.73 20.06
C VAL A 470 0.20 42.02 18.83
N VAL A 471 -0.99 42.56 19.03
CA VAL A 471 -1.90 43.02 17.99
C VAL A 471 -2.12 44.51 18.16
N PHE A 472 -2.07 45.29 17.08
CA PHE A 472 -2.34 46.73 17.14
C PHE A 472 -3.25 47.20 16.00
N ASP A 473 -4.17 48.10 16.35
CA ASP A 473 -5.16 48.70 15.45
C ASP A 473 -4.91 50.21 15.32
N ASP A 474 -4.98 50.75 14.10
CA ASP A 474 -5.07 52.20 13.89
C ASP A 474 -6.50 52.68 14.12
N ILE A 475 -6.72 53.38 15.23
CA ILE A 475 -8.03 53.88 15.64
C ILE A 475 -8.20 55.38 15.37
N THR A 476 -7.30 56.00 14.61
CA THR A 476 -7.29 57.46 14.36
C THR A 476 -8.61 57.93 13.76
N ASN A 477 -9.04 57.29 12.67
CA ASN A 477 -10.29 57.64 12.00
C ASN A 477 -11.52 57.35 12.89
N LEU A 478 -11.50 56.23 13.61
CA LEU A 478 -12.59 55.85 14.50
C LEU A 478 -12.80 56.88 15.63
N LEU A 479 -11.71 57.38 16.22
CA LEU A 479 -11.78 58.44 17.23
C LEU A 479 -12.27 59.78 16.67
N GLN A 480 -11.91 60.12 15.42
CA GLN A 480 -12.41 61.33 14.76
C GLN A 480 -13.91 61.25 14.50
N VAL A 481 -14.40 60.12 13.97
CA VAL A 481 -15.83 59.88 13.75
C VAL A 481 -16.61 59.92 15.06
N GLN A 482 -16.11 59.25 16.11
CA GLN A 482 -16.77 59.24 17.42
C GLN A 482 -16.89 60.65 18.01
N ARG A 483 -15.84 61.48 17.87
CA ARG A 483 -15.88 62.90 18.29
C ARG A 483 -16.91 63.70 17.50
N ALA A 484 -16.98 63.51 16.19
CA ALA A 484 -17.95 64.21 15.33
C ALA A 484 -19.41 63.85 15.68
N VAL A 485 -19.70 62.56 15.92
CA VAL A 485 -21.04 62.09 16.32
C VAL A 485 -21.45 62.68 17.67
N ALA A 486 -20.56 62.62 18.67
CA ALA A 486 -20.83 63.18 19.99
C ALA A 486 -21.08 64.70 19.92
N TRP A 487 -20.32 65.41 19.09
CA TRP A 487 -20.50 66.85 18.89
C TRP A 487 -21.84 67.19 18.20
N GLY A 488 -22.27 66.34 17.25
CA GLY A 488 -23.56 66.46 16.58
C GLY A 488 -24.76 66.31 17.52
N GLU A 489 -24.71 65.33 18.42
CA GLU A 489 -25.74 65.13 19.44
C GLU A 489 -25.84 66.32 20.39
N VAL A 490 -24.70 66.79 20.90
CA VAL A 490 -24.63 67.96 21.81
C VAL A 490 -25.23 69.20 21.15
N ALA A 491 -24.86 69.48 19.90
CA ALA A 491 -25.35 70.65 19.19
C ALA A 491 -26.87 70.60 18.90
N ARG A 492 -27.41 69.42 18.55
CA ARG A 492 -28.85 69.24 18.34
C ARG A 492 -29.65 69.51 19.62
N ARG A 493 -29.16 68.99 20.75
CA ARG A 493 -29.82 69.19 22.05
C ARG A 493 -29.80 70.66 22.46
N LEU A 494 -28.64 71.32 22.35
CA LEU A 494 -28.51 72.75 22.62
C LEU A 494 -29.44 73.59 21.73
N ALA A 495 -29.58 73.25 20.44
CA ALA A 495 -30.46 73.99 19.55
C ALA A 495 -31.94 73.91 19.94
N HIS A 496 -32.40 72.75 20.40
CA HIS A 496 -33.75 72.60 20.96
C HIS A 496 -33.92 73.38 22.26
N GLU A 497 -32.95 73.29 23.17
CA GLU A 497 -33.00 73.95 24.47
C GLU A 497 -32.95 75.49 24.35
N ILE A 498 -32.29 76.05 23.32
CA ILE A 498 -32.27 77.50 23.04
C ILE A 498 -33.53 77.98 22.30
N LYS A 499 -34.14 77.17 21.42
CA LYS A 499 -35.41 77.53 20.75
C LYS A 499 -36.59 77.66 21.73
N ASN A 500 -36.57 76.84 22.78
CA ASN A 500 -37.63 76.78 23.78
C ASN A 500 -37.86 78.09 24.55
N PRO A 501 -36.83 78.82 25.05
CA PRO A 501 -37.01 80.14 25.65
C PRO A 501 -37.26 81.25 24.63
N LEU A 502 -36.71 81.15 23.41
CA LEU A 502 -36.86 82.18 22.38
C LEU A 502 -38.32 82.34 21.92
N THR A 503 -39.06 81.25 21.76
CA THR A 503 -40.45 81.32 21.23
C THR A 503 -41.42 82.03 22.18
N PRO A 504 -41.45 81.74 23.49
CA PRO A 504 -42.22 82.51 24.47
C PRO A 504 -41.79 83.97 24.60
N ILE A 505 -40.49 84.29 24.46
CA ILE A 505 -40.01 85.68 24.47
C ILE A 505 -40.63 86.46 23.29
N GLN A 506 -40.61 85.87 22.09
CA GLN A 506 -41.26 86.46 20.91
C GLN A 506 -42.77 86.65 21.13
N LEU A 507 -43.48 85.59 21.53
CA LEU A 507 -44.93 85.65 21.75
C LEU A 507 -45.30 86.64 22.86
N SER A 508 -44.47 86.76 23.90
CA SER A 508 -44.70 87.72 24.98
C SER A 508 -44.55 89.16 24.47
N ALA A 509 -43.51 89.44 23.67
CA ALA A 509 -43.33 90.76 23.05
C ALA A 509 -44.49 91.11 22.11
N GLU A 510 -44.87 90.20 21.21
CA GLU A 510 -46.01 90.38 20.29
C GLU A 510 -47.34 90.57 21.05
N ARG A 511 -47.55 89.79 22.13
CA ARG A 511 -48.76 89.88 22.96
C ARG A 511 -48.84 91.19 23.73
N VAL A 512 -47.71 91.66 24.29
CA VAL A 512 -47.63 92.95 25.00
C VAL A 512 -47.91 94.08 24.00
N GLN A 513 -47.32 94.03 22.81
CA GLN A 513 -47.60 94.97 21.72
C GLN A 513 -49.09 94.99 21.35
N HIS A 514 -49.66 93.84 21.02
CA HIS A 514 -51.06 93.72 20.58
C HIS A 514 -52.06 94.19 21.65
N LYS A 515 -51.79 93.91 22.95
CA LYS A 515 -52.74 94.23 24.04
C LYS A 515 -52.67 95.70 24.49
N LEU A 516 -51.51 96.35 24.39
CA LEU A 516 -51.28 97.69 24.92
C LEU A 516 -51.23 98.79 23.85
N VAL A 517 -50.96 98.47 22.58
CA VAL A 517 -50.80 99.50 21.52
C VAL A 517 -52.03 100.39 21.34
N HIS A 518 -53.24 99.86 21.55
CA HIS A 518 -54.50 100.61 21.44
C HIS A 518 -54.93 101.31 22.75
N LYS A 519 -54.17 101.15 23.83
CA LYS A 519 -54.49 101.70 25.18
C LYS A 519 -53.54 102.82 25.61
N LEU A 520 -52.51 103.10 24.81
CA LEU A 520 -51.47 104.08 25.09
C LEU A 520 -51.68 105.34 24.22
N ASN A 521 -51.11 106.47 24.63
CA ASN A 521 -51.01 107.64 23.77
C ASN A 521 -50.08 107.35 22.57
N GLU A 522 -50.09 108.19 21.53
CA GLU A 522 -49.31 107.93 20.30
C GLU A 522 -47.79 107.84 20.53
N GLU A 523 -47.25 108.55 21.53
CA GLU A 523 -45.82 108.54 21.83
C GLU A 523 -45.41 107.22 22.49
N ASP A 524 -46.11 106.81 23.55
CA ASP A 524 -45.88 105.55 24.26
C ASP A 524 -46.18 104.33 23.38
N ALA A 525 -47.20 104.41 22.51
CA ALA A 525 -47.51 103.36 21.55
C ALA A 525 -46.40 103.17 20.50
N ARG A 526 -45.76 104.27 20.05
CA ARG A 526 -44.60 104.21 19.15
C ARG A 526 -43.37 103.62 19.83
N ILE A 527 -43.09 104.01 21.08
CA ILE A 527 -41.99 103.45 21.87
C ILE A 527 -42.19 101.95 22.10
N LEU A 528 -43.40 101.54 22.48
CA LEU A 528 -43.75 100.13 22.67
C LEU A 528 -43.56 99.33 21.38
N ARG A 529 -44.09 99.84 20.25
CA ARG A 529 -43.97 99.21 18.94
C ARG A 529 -42.51 99.01 18.54
N ARG A 530 -41.70 100.06 18.60
CA ARG A 530 -40.26 99.99 18.27
C ARG A 530 -39.52 98.99 19.16
N SER A 531 -39.83 98.96 20.46
CA SER A 531 -39.15 98.09 21.43
C SER A 531 -39.53 96.62 21.23
N THR A 532 -40.82 96.34 21.02
CA THR A 532 -41.33 94.98 20.77
C THR A 532 -40.88 94.45 19.42
N GLU A 533 -40.91 95.26 18.35
CA GLU A 533 -40.33 94.92 17.05
C GLU A 533 -38.83 94.63 17.13
N THR A 534 -38.07 95.41 17.92
CA THR A 534 -36.64 95.14 18.14
C THR A 534 -36.41 93.78 18.83
N ILE A 535 -37.22 93.45 19.84
CA ILE A 535 -37.15 92.15 20.54
C ILE A 535 -37.49 91.01 19.57
N VAL A 536 -38.57 91.14 18.80
CA VAL A 536 -38.99 90.13 17.81
C VAL A 536 -37.89 89.91 16.79
N ASN A 537 -37.34 90.99 16.21
CA ASN A 537 -36.25 90.91 15.24
C ASN A 537 -34.99 90.23 15.83
N GLN A 538 -34.64 90.52 17.09
CA GLN A 538 -33.47 89.92 17.73
C GLN A 538 -33.66 88.44 18.07
N VAL A 539 -34.87 88.07 18.52
CA VAL A 539 -35.24 86.68 18.73
C VAL A 539 -35.23 85.90 17.41
N GLU A 540 -35.70 86.51 16.33
CA GLU A 540 -35.69 85.89 15.00
C GLU A 540 -34.25 85.67 14.50
N ALA A 541 -33.36 86.66 14.70
CA ALA A 541 -31.93 86.51 14.40
C ALA A 541 -31.28 85.36 15.20
N LEU A 542 -31.59 85.24 16.51
CA LEU A 542 -31.12 84.14 17.34
C LEU A 542 -31.67 82.78 16.88
N LYS A 543 -32.97 82.72 16.51
CA LYS A 543 -33.58 81.50 15.95
C LYS A 543 -32.87 81.05 14.67
N ARG A 544 -32.48 81.99 13.79
CA ARG A 544 -31.71 81.70 12.57
C ARG A 544 -30.32 81.14 12.89
N MET A 545 -29.57 81.81 13.76
CA MET A 545 -28.23 81.35 14.19
C MET A 545 -28.26 79.94 14.82
N VAL A 546 -29.25 79.67 15.66
CA VAL A 546 -29.43 78.35 16.30
C VAL A 546 -29.81 77.27 15.28
N ASN A 547 -30.61 77.62 14.27
CA ASN A 547 -30.94 76.70 13.17
C ASN A 547 -29.71 76.35 12.33
N GLU A 548 -28.88 77.33 11.99
CA GLU A 548 -27.64 77.13 11.23
C GLU A 548 -26.63 76.27 12.01
N PHE A 549 -26.47 76.53 13.31
CA PHE A 549 -25.62 75.72 14.19
C PHE A 549 -26.07 74.25 14.25
N ASN A 550 -27.38 74.01 14.37
CA ASN A 550 -27.95 72.67 14.36
C ASN A 550 -27.73 71.95 13.01
N GLN A 551 -27.84 72.68 11.89
CA GLN A 551 -27.60 72.12 10.56
C GLN A 551 -26.12 71.75 10.35
N TYR A 552 -25.19 72.59 10.81
CA TYR A 552 -23.76 72.30 10.75
C TYR A 552 -23.39 71.03 11.51
N ALA A 553 -24.01 70.81 12.67
CA ALA A 553 -23.71 69.66 13.53
C ALA A 553 -24.49 68.39 13.17
N ARG A 554 -25.47 68.48 12.26
CA ARG A 554 -26.17 67.31 11.74
C ARG A 554 -25.24 66.54 10.81
N VAL A 555 -25.33 65.22 10.84
CA VAL A 555 -24.83 64.32 9.79
C VAL A 555 -26.08 63.85 9.03
N PRO A 556 -26.51 64.55 7.97
CA PRO A 556 -27.59 64.05 7.12
C PRO A 556 -27.12 62.81 6.36
N GLU A 557 -28.04 61.90 6.02
CA GLU A 557 -27.74 60.90 4.99
C GLU A 557 -27.69 61.63 3.63
N LEU A 558 -26.52 61.65 3.02
CA LEU A 558 -26.29 62.27 1.72
C LEU A 558 -26.96 61.45 0.62
N GLU A 559 -28.03 61.97 0.01
CA GLU A 559 -28.70 61.31 -1.12
C GLU A 559 -28.17 61.80 -2.46
N LEU A 560 -27.08 61.18 -2.94
CA LEU A 560 -26.48 61.50 -4.23
C LEU A 560 -27.34 60.98 -5.39
N ARG A 561 -28.06 61.88 -6.07
CA ARG A 561 -28.83 61.58 -7.30
C ARG A 561 -28.19 62.26 -8.52
N GLN A 562 -28.47 61.74 -9.71
CA GLN A 562 -28.09 62.42 -10.94
C GLN A 562 -28.94 63.69 -11.07
N LEU A 563 -28.27 64.83 -11.16
CA LEU A 563 -28.87 66.15 -11.15
C LEU A 563 -28.38 66.95 -12.36
N ASP A 564 -29.32 67.55 -13.09
CA ASP A 564 -29.03 68.66 -14.00
C ASP A 564 -28.75 69.91 -13.13
N PHE A 565 -27.47 70.19 -12.97
CA PHE A 565 -27.01 71.26 -12.09
C PHE A 565 -27.41 72.65 -12.60
N ASN A 566 -27.42 72.87 -13.92
CA ASN A 566 -27.88 74.13 -14.50
C ASN A 566 -29.36 74.37 -14.25
N ARG A 567 -30.19 73.32 -14.34
CA ARG A 567 -31.61 73.42 -13.99
C ARG A 567 -31.79 73.85 -12.53
N LEU A 568 -31.04 73.26 -11.61
CA LEU A 568 -31.07 73.66 -10.19
C LEU A 568 -30.66 75.12 -9.99
N VAL A 569 -29.58 75.57 -10.65
CA VAL A 569 -29.12 76.96 -10.60
C VAL A 569 -30.21 77.91 -11.10
N ARG A 570 -30.81 77.64 -12.26
CA ARG A 570 -31.91 78.48 -12.81
C ARG A 570 -33.12 78.54 -11.88
N GLU A 571 -33.52 77.41 -11.28
CA GLU A 571 -34.62 77.38 -10.30
C GLU A 571 -34.34 78.31 -9.12
N VAL A 572 -33.13 78.28 -8.55
CA VAL A 572 -32.77 79.16 -7.42
C VAL A 572 -32.73 80.62 -7.84
N LEU A 573 -32.13 80.93 -8.99
CA LEU A 573 -32.02 82.29 -9.49
C LEU A 573 -33.40 82.94 -9.74
N SER A 574 -34.37 82.18 -10.27
CA SER A 574 -35.73 82.67 -10.50
C SER A 574 -36.45 83.16 -9.24
N LEU A 575 -36.17 82.54 -8.08
CA LEU A 575 -36.75 82.95 -6.79
C LEU A 575 -36.19 84.30 -6.32
N TYR A 576 -34.90 84.54 -6.57
CA TYR A 576 -34.24 85.80 -6.21
C TYR A 576 -34.61 86.96 -7.15
N GLU A 577 -34.82 86.68 -8.44
CA GLU A 577 -35.37 87.66 -9.39
C GLU A 577 -36.78 88.09 -8.99
N THR A 578 -37.64 87.14 -8.62
CA THR A 578 -39.02 87.41 -8.18
C THR A 578 -39.06 88.20 -6.87
N ALA A 579 -38.22 87.86 -5.89
CA ALA A 579 -38.13 88.58 -4.62
C ALA A 579 -37.62 90.03 -4.79
N SER A 580 -36.72 90.25 -5.76
CA SER A 580 -36.18 91.57 -6.09
C SER A 580 -37.19 92.50 -6.80
N MET A 581 -38.29 91.95 -7.34
CA MET A 581 -39.38 92.73 -7.94
C MET A 581 -40.48 93.15 -6.93
N ALA A 582 -40.58 92.48 -5.78
CA ALA A 582 -41.66 92.70 -4.80
C ALA A 582 -41.29 93.67 -3.66
N ALA A 583 -40.02 94.06 -3.53
CA ALA A 583 -39.56 94.96 -2.48
C ALA A 583 -39.63 96.43 -2.95
N ASP A 584 -40.44 97.26 -2.27
CA ASP A 584 -40.61 98.71 -2.49
C ASP A 584 -39.33 99.56 -2.25
N SER A 585 -38.15 98.95 -2.20
CA SER A 585 -36.86 99.63 -2.01
C SER A 585 -36.12 99.80 -3.34
N ASN A 586 -35.84 101.05 -3.70
CA ASN A 586 -35.19 101.58 -4.92
C ASN A 586 -33.78 101.02 -5.32
N LYS A 587 -33.44 99.76 -5.05
CA LYS A 587 -32.20 99.14 -5.56
C LYS A 587 -32.52 97.77 -6.18
N HIS A 588 -32.79 97.76 -7.47
CA HIS A 588 -32.84 96.53 -8.25
C HIS A 588 -31.41 95.99 -8.41
N MET A 589 -31.16 94.75 -7.97
CA MET A 589 -29.84 94.11 -8.06
C MET A 589 -29.82 93.12 -9.23
N PRO A 590 -29.27 93.48 -10.40
CA PRO A 590 -29.24 92.58 -11.55
C PRO A 590 -28.33 91.38 -11.29
N ILE A 591 -28.87 90.17 -11.49
CA ILE A 591 -28.09 88.93 -11.49
C ILE A 591 -27.83 88.53 -12.95
N LYS A 592 -26.57 88.60 -13.38
CA LYS A 592 -26.15 88.20 -14.72
C LYS A 592 -25.86 86.70 -14.74
N GLN A 593 -26.59 85.97 -15.56
CA GLN A 593 -26.43 84.52 -15.71
C GLN A 593 -25.54 84.20 -16.92
N ALA A 594 -24.46 83.45 -16.71
CA ALA A 594 -23.55 82.97 -17.75
C ALA A 594 -23.41 81.45 -17.62
N LEU A 595 -24.49 80.73 -17.92
CA LEU A 595 -24.56 79.27 -17.77
C LEU A 595 -24.14 78.59 -19.07
N ALA A 596 -23.23 77.63 -19.02
CA ALA A 596 -22.85 76.85 -20.21
C ALA A 596 -24.01 75.96 -20.70
N ASP A 597 -24.23 75.86 -22.01
CA ASP A 597 -25.42 75.21 -22.59
C ASP A 597 -25.43 73.67 -22.44
N ASP A 598 -24.26 73.03 -22.36
CA ASP A 598 -24.11 71.57 -22.35
C ASP A 598 -23.20 71.10 -21.20
N LEU A 599 -23.75 71.06 -19.98
CA LEU A 599 -23.04 70.56 -18.80
C LEU A 599 -23.41 69.11 -18.48
N PRO A 600 -22.43 68.25 -18.19
CA PRO A 600 -22.69 66.87 -17.79
C PRO A 600 -23.45 66.79 -16.46
N MET A 601 -24.20 65.70 -16.27
CA MET A 601 -24.91 65.43 -15.02
C MET A 601 -23.91 65.33 -13.86
N VAL A 602 -24.27 65.96 -12.73
CA VAL A 602 -23.52 65.90 -11.48
C VAL A 602 -24.22 64.94 -10.53
N ARG A 603 -23.46 64.22 -9.70
CA ARG A 603 -24.03 63.45 -8.59
C ARG A 603 -24.12 64.35 -7.37
N GLY A 604 -25.33 64.67 -6.94
CA GLY A 604 -25.51 65.51 -5.77
C GLY A 604 -26.90 65.49 -5.17
N ASP A 605 -26.97 65.90 -3.91
CA ASP A 605 -28.21 66.13 -3.20
C ASP A 605 -28.76 67.51 -3.60
N SER A 606 -29.92 67.50 -4.27
CA SER A 606 -30.56 68.73 -4.76
C SER A 606 -30.86 69.72 -3.64
N ALA A 607 -31.24 69.26 -2.44
CA ALA A 607 -31.60 70.15 -1.33
C ALA A 607 -30.35 70.81 -0.72
N GLN A 608 -29.26 70.05 -0.56
CA GLN A 608 -28.01 70.58 -0.03
C GLN A 608 -27.30 71.51 -1.02
N LEU A 609 -27.26 71.16 -2.32
CA LEU A 609 -26.71 72.05 -3.34
C LEU A 609 -27.54 73.33 -3.52
N ARG A 610 -28.86 73.25 -3.32
CA ARG A 610 -29.73 74.44 -3.26
C ARG A 610 -29.35 75.36 -2.08
N GLN A 611 -29.04 74.77 -0.93
CA GLN A 611 -28.56 75.50 0.24
C GLN A 611 -27.19 76.15 -0.01
N VAL A 612 -26.28 75.47 -0.70
CA VAL A 612 -25.01 76.05 -1.13
C VAL A 612 -25.25 77.29 -1.99
N LEU A 613 -26.09 77.18 -3.02
CA LEU A 613 -26.44 78.30 -3.89
C LEU A 613 -27.05 79.47 -3.11
N HIS A 614 -27.97 79.19 -2.19
CA HIS A 614 -28.59 80.20 -1.33
C HIS A 614 -27.56 80.95 -0.47
N ASN A 615 -26.66 80.23 0.20
CA ASN A 615 -25.63 80.82 1.05
C ASN A 615 -24.63 81.67 0.25
N LEU A 616 -24.26 81.23 -0.95
CA LEU A 616 -23.36 81.99 -1.83
C LEU A 616 -24.03 83.27 -2.36
N LEU A 617 -25.29 83.16 -2.82
CA LEU A 617 -26.05 84.31 -3.32
C LEU A 617 -26.37 85.32 -2.22
N GLN A 618 -26.74 84.86 -1.03
CA GLN A 618 -26.97 85.74 0.12
C GLN A 618 -25.68 86.45 0.56
N ASN A 619 -24.55 85.73 0.57
CA ASN A 619 -23.26 86.35 0.87
C ASN A 619 -22.88 87.42 -0.15
N ALA A 620 -23.14 87.17 -1.44
CA ALA A 620 -22.93 88.13 -2.52
C ALA A 620 -23.86 89.36 -2.39
N GLN A 621 -25.14 89.18 -2.08
CA GLN A 621 -26.08 90.30 -1.89
C GLN A 621 -25.70 91.20 -0.72
N ASP A 622 -25.37 90.59 0.43
CA ASP A 622 -24.93 91.33 1.61
C ASP A 622 -23.65 92.16 1.36
N ALA A 623 -22.75 91.66 0.50
CA ALA A 623 -21.51 92.36 0.15
C ALA A 623 -21.75 93.62 -0.71
N LEU A 624 -22.97 93.78 -1.24
CA LEU A 624 -23.35 94.80 -2.21
C LEU A 624 -24.27 95.91 -1.65
N ILE A 625 -24.62 95.87 -0.36
CA ILE A 625 -25.58 96.80 0.30
C ILE A 625 -25.18 98.28 0.07
N ASP A 626 -23.88 98.60 0.13
CA ASP A 626 -23.32 99.95 0.00
C ASP A 626 -22.67 100.23 -1.37
N THR A 627 -22.86 99.35 -2.36
CA THR A 627 -22.29 99.50 -3.70
C THR A 627 -23.18 100.39 -4.59
N LEU A 628 -22.55 101.27 -5.39
CA LEU A 628 -23.22 102.21 -6.31
C LEU A 628 -23.90 101.50 -7.49
N GLU A 629 -23.23 100.51 -8.09
CA GLU A 629 -23.72 99.70 -9.20
C GLU A 629 -23.58 98.20 -8.85
N PRO A 630 -24.53 97.62 -8.11
CA PRO A 630 -24.42 96.23 -7.65
C PRO A 630 -24.58 95.25 -8.82
N LEU A 631 -23.64 94.33 -8.96
CA LEU A 631 -23.69 93.27 -9.97
C LEU A 631 -23.27 91.93 -9.35
N ILE A 632 -24.12 90.91 -9.53
CA ILE A 632 -23.78 89.51 -9.23
C ILE A 632 -23.71 88.76 -10.55
N GLU A 633 -22.61 88.08 -10.81
CA GLU A 633 -22.44 87.20 -11.97
C GLU A 633 -22.39 85.75 -11.49
N VAL A 634 -23.29 84.91 -12.02
CA VAL A 634 -23.32 83.47 -11.75
C VAL A 634 -22.95 82.74 -13.03
N ARG A 635 -21.82 82.05 -12.99
CA ARG A 635 -21.26 81.32 -14.12
C ARG A 635 -21.18 79.83 -13.82
N THR A 636 -21.56 79.01 -14.79
CA THR A 636 -21.29 77.56 -14.75
C THR A 636 -20.46 77.17 -15.97
N GLU A 637 -19.42 76.38 -15.76
CA GLU A 637 -18.53 75.91 -16.83
C GLU A 637 -17.93 74.53 -16.54
N MET A 638 -17.45 73.86 -17.57
CA MET A 638 -16.74 72.59 -17.43
C MET A 638 -15.24 72.85 -17.25
N VAL A 639 -14.64 72.29 -16.20
CA VAL A 639 -13.19 72.40 -15.91
C VAL A 639 -12.54 71.04 -15.68
N HIS A 640 -11.20 71.00 -15.69
CA HIS A 640 -10.46 69.79 -15.31
C HIS A 640 -10.74 69.44 -13.84
N GLY A 641 -11.66 68.48 -13.63
CA GLY A 641 -12.12 68.16 -12.29
C GLY A 641 -13.59 67.77 -12.27
N GLY A 642 -14.42 68.49 -13.03
CA GLY A 642 -15.86 68.35 -13.05
C GLY A 642 -16.58 69.65 -13.47
N VAL A 643 -17.81 69.85 -13.00
CA VAL A 643 -18.60 71.06 -13.26
C VAL A 643 -18.25 72.14 -12.23
N GLN A 644 -17.84 73.32 -12.69
CA GLN A 644 -17.55 74.46 -11.84
C GLN A 644 -18.73 75.44 -11.80
N LEU A 645 -19.11 75.88 -10.61
CA LEU A 645 -19.95 77.05 -10.38
C LEU A 645 -19.08 78.16 -9.80
N SER A 646 -19.16 79.35 -10.38
CA SER A 646 -18.55 80.56 -9.85
C SER A 646 -19.61 81.62 -9.58
N VAL A 647 -19.65 82.11 -8.34
CA VAL A 647 -20.47 83.26 -7.94
C VAL A 647 -19.53 84.42 -7.69
N ARG A 648 -19.69 85.46 -8.50
CA ARG A 648 -18.87 86.66 -8.49
C ARG A 648 -19.69 87.88 -8.10
N ASP A 649 -19.17 88.70 -7.20
CA ASP A 649 -19.73 90.00 -6.83
C ASP A 649 -18.71 91.12 -7.04
N ASN A 650 -19.18 92.36 -7.18
CA ASN A 650 -18.35 93.57 -7.22
C ASN A 650 -18.41 94.37 -5.91
N GLY A 651 -18.58 93.68 -4.77
CA GLY A 651 -18.63 94.26 -3.43
C GLY A 651 -17.26 94.52 -2.81
N CYS A 652 -17.21 94.56 -1.48
CA CYS A 652 -16.01 94.92 -0.72
C CYS A 652 -14.91 93.84 -0.65
N GLY A 653 -15.20 92.60 -1.07
CA GLY A 653 -14.25 91.47 -1.03
C GLY A 653 -13.82 91.06 0.39
N PHE A 654 -12.76 90.25 0.50
CA PHE A 654 -12.18 89.77 1.76
C PHE A 654 -10.87 90.51 2.11
N SER A 655 -10.61 90.81 3.39
CA SER A 655 -9.24 91.17 3.81
C SER A 655 -8.33 89.94 3.80
N ASP A 656 -7.01 90.12 3.68
CA ASP A 656 -6.06 88.99 3.63
C ASP A 656 -6.13 88.10 4.90
N GLU A 657 -6.38 88.70 6.07
CA GLU A 657 -6.54 87.99 7.35
C GLU A 657 -7.81 87.11 7.37
N ILE A 658 -8.90 87.60 6.79
CA ILE A 658 -10.20 86.91 6.81
C ILE A 658 -10.26 85.84 5.72
N ARG A 659 -9.62 86.07 4.57
CA ARG A 659 -9.55 85.08 3.48
C ARG A 659 -8.96 83.74 3.94
N ALA A 660 -7.93 83.75 4.78
CA ALA A 660 -7.30 82.52 5.29
C ALA A 660 -8.21 81.72 6.24
N ARG A 661 -9.17 82.39 6.88
CA ARG A 661 -10.03 81.82 7.94
C ARG A 661 -11.51 81.83 7.59
N VAL A 662 -11.85 82.13 6.34
CA VAL A 662 -13.24 82.36 5.90
C VAL A 662 -14.13 81.11 6.02
N PHE A 663 -13.52 79.92 6.07
CA PHE A 663 -14.20 78.65 6.27
C PHE A 663 -14.18 78.16 7.72
N GLU A 664 -13.56 78.90 8.65
CA GLU A 664 -13.65 78.61 10.08
C GLU A 664 -15.01 79.07 10.62
N PRO A 665 -15.65 78.29 11.52
CA PRO A 665 -16.91 78.70 12.15
C PRO A 665 -16.81 80.05 12.89
N TYR A 666 -17.87 80.85 12.82
CA TYR A 666 -18.05 82.13 13.53
C TYR A 666 -17.17 83.29 13.05
N VAL A 667 -16.40 83.11 11.98
CA VAL A 667 -15.65 84.20 11.35
C VAL A 667 -16.60 85.01 10.45
N THR A 668 -16.83 86.28 10.81
CA THR A 668 -17.72 87.20 10.06
C THR A 668 -17.25 88.65 10.19
N THR A 669 -17.37 89.43 9.12
CA THR A 669 -17.15 90.90 9.10
C THR A 669 -18.43 91.70 9.29
N LYS A 670 -19.59 91.04 9.29
CA LYS A 670 -20.91 91.69 9.25
C LYS A 670 -21.54 91.76 10.65
N PRO A 671 -22.12 92.90 11.06
CA PRO A 671 -22.72 93.08 12.39
C PRO A 671 -23.96 92.20 12.66
N LYS A 672 -24.62 91.67 11.63
CA LYS A 672 -25.75 90.72 11.72
C LYS A 672 -25.44 89.31 11.17
N GLY A 673 -24.20 89.04 10.78
CA GLY A 673 -23.79 87.76 10.18
C GLY A 673 -23.51 86.69 11.25
N THR A 674 -23.88 85.45 10.97
CA THR A 674 -23.67 84.31 11.88
C THR A 674 -22.28 83.67 11.78
N GLY A 675 -21.58 83.88 10.66
CA GLY A 675 -20.27 83.27 10.39
C GLY A 675 -20.33 81.76 10.15
N LEU A 676 -21.51 81.17 9.93
CA LEU A 676 -21.69 79.73 9.70
C LEU A 676 -21.96 79.35 8.23
N GLY A 677 -22.36 80.32 7.39
CA GLY A 677 -22.75 80.06 6.01
C GLY A 677 -21.66 79.41 5.14
N LEU A 678 -20.45 79.99 5.10
CA LEU A 678 -19.34 79.46 4.29
C LEU A 678 -18.73 78.15 4.83
N PRO A 679 -18.58 77.94 6.16
CA PRO A 679 -18.27 76.64 6.72
C PRO A 679 -19.29 75.54 6.31
N ILE A 680 -20.59 75.86 6.28
CA ILE A 680 -21.63 74.93 5.80
C ILE A 680 -21.44 74.63 4.31
N VAL A 681 -21.16 75.65 3.49
CA VAL A 681 -20.89 75.44 2.06
C VAL A 681 -19.70 74.50 1.86
N ARG A 682 -18.58 74.73 2.57
CA ARG A 682 -17.39 73.87 2.48
C ARG A 682 -17.71 72.43 2.85
N LYS A 683 -18.43 72.22 3.96
CA LYS A 683 -18.84 70.88 4.41
C LYS A 683 -19.68 70.16 3.36
N ILE A 684 -20.71 70.82 2.82
CA ILE A 684 -21.58 70.23 1.79
C ILE A 684 -20.75 69.88 0.54
N VAL A 685 -19.86 70.77 0.09
CA VAL A 685 -19.03 70.53 -1.10
C VAL A 685 -18.06 69.36 -0.87
N GLU A 686 -17.43 69.26 0.30
CA GLU A 686 -16.56 68.14 0.66
C GLU A 686 -17.33 66.80 0.75
N GLU A 687 -18.55 66.80 1.29
CA GLU A 687 -19.45 65.63 1.31
C GLU A 687 -19.82 65.17 -0.11
N HIS A 688 -19.87 66.09 -1.08
CA HIS A 688 -20.11 65.81 -2.50
C HIS A 688 -18.83 65.50 -3.30
N GLU A 689 -17.71 65.23 -2.61
CA GLU A 689 -16.39 65.00 -3.23
C GLU A 689 -15.90 66.16 -4.11
N GLY A 690 -16.39 67.37 -3.82
CA GLY A 690 -16.07 68.59 -4.55
C GLY A 690 -14.96 69.42 -3.92
N LEU A 691 -14.52 70.44 -4.64
CA LEU A 691 -13.52 71.40 -4.20
C LEU A 691 -14.14 72.80 -4.11
N ILE A 692 -13.73 73.59 -3.12
CA ILE A 692 -14.14 75.00 -2.98
C ILE A 692 -12.91 75.91 -2.98
N HIS A 693 -13.01 77.03 -3.69
CA HIS A 693 -11.99 78.06 -3.76
C HIS A 693 -12.60 79.45 -3.57
N VAL A 694 -11.82 80.36 -2.97
CA VAL A 694 -12.21 81.73 -2.69
C VAL A 694 -11.09 82.68 -3.09
N GLU A 695 -11.42 83.72 -3.84
CA GLU A 695 -10.46 84.71 -4.32
C GLU A 695 -11.08 86.12 -4.37
N ASN A 696 -10.23 87.15 -4.30
CA ASN A 696 -10.65 88.54 -4.48
C ASN A 696 -10.40 88.99 -5.91
N ILE A 697 -11.27 89.86 -6.43
CA ILE A 697 -11.19 90.38 -7.80
C ILE A 697 -10.80 91.86 -7.76
N LYS A 698 -9.91 92.27 -8.66
CA LYS A 698 -9.49 93.68 -8.81
C LYS A 698 -10.43 94.42 -9.78
N PRO A 699 -10.77 95.70 -9.55
CA PRO A 699 -10.34 96.56 -8.44
C PRO A 699 -11.10 96.33 -7.12
N HIS A 700 -12.34 95.80 -7.14
CA HIS A 700 -13.12 95.41 -5.95
C HIS A 700 -14.02 94.20 -6.27
N GLY A 701 -14.25 93.31 -5.30
CA GLY A 701 -15.15 92.15 -5.42
C GLY A 701 -14.56 90.83 -4.90
N ALA A 702 -15.41 89.80 -4.83
CA ALA A 702 -15.00 88.43 -4.51
C ALA A 702 -15.56 87.42 -5.53
N GLN A 703 -14.86 86.29 -5.68
CA GLN A 703 -15.32 85.12 -6.42
C GLN A 703 -15.20 83.88 -5.53
N ILE A 704 -16.29 83.15 -5.43
CA ILE A 704 -16.31 81.83 -4.81
C ILE A 704 -16.62 80.80 -5.89
N SER A 705 -15.74 79.81 -6.02
CA SER A 705 -15.83 78.76 -7.04
C SER A 705 -15.94 77.40 -6.37
N ILE A 706 -16.92 76.60 -6.78
CA ILE A 706 -17.07 75.19 -6.35
C ILE A 706 -16.95 74.29 -7.56
N ILE A 707 -16.25 73.16 -7.42
CA ILE A 707 -16.07 72.15 -8.47
C ILE A 707 -16.70 70.85 -7.99
N LEU A 708 -17.69 70.34 -8.72
CA LEU A 708 -18.40 69.10 -8.41
C LEU A 708 -18.06 68.00 -9.42
N PRO A 709 -17.80 66.76 -8.99
CA PRO A 709 -17.42 65.67 -9.89
C PRO A 709 -18.58 65.24 -10.79
N THR A 710 -18.26 64.90 -12.04
CA THR A 710 -19.21 64.38 -13.03
C THR A 710 -19.40 62.88 -12.89
N VAL A 711 -20.56 62.37 -13.32
CA VAL A 711 -20.91 60.94 -13.25
C VAL A 711 -19.88 60.02 -13.95
N ASP A 712 -19.15 60.51 -14.95
CA ASP A 712 -18.24 59.70 -15.78
C ASP A 712 -16.85 59.40 -15.20
N LYS A 713 -16.51 59.88 -14.00
CA LYS A 713 -15.14 59.75 -13.46
C LYS A 713 -14.81 58.41 -12.79
N ASN A 714 -15.52 57.33 -13.10
CA ASN A 714 -15.30 56.02 -12.48
C ASN A 714 -14.65 54.95 -13.40
N ILE A 715 -14.09 55.34 -14.55
CA ILE A 715 -13.49 54.38 -15.50
C ILE A 715 -11.94 54.39 -15.51
N SER A 716 -11.26 55.37 -14.92
CA SER A 716 -9.78 55.46 -15.07
C SER A 716 -8.92 54.80 -13.97
N ALA A 717 -9.50 54.16 -12.95
CA ALA A 717 -8.70 53.62 -11.82
C ALA A 717 -8.70 52.08 -11.69
N ARG A 718 -9.33 51.33 -12.61
CA ARG A 718 -9.39 49.86 -12.55
C ARG A 718 -8.48 49.11 -13.53
N ASP A 719 -7.87 49.77 -14.51
CA ASP A 719 -7.09 49.11 -15.57
C ASP A 719 -5.56 49.26 -15.47
N SER A 720 -5.02 49.60 -14.30
CA SER A 720 -3.55 49.66 -14.09
C SER A 720 -3.04 48.68 -13.04
N LYS A 721 -3.53 47.44 -13.04
CA LYS A 721 -2.85 46.27 -12.43
C LYS A 721 -3.21 44.99 -13.18
N LEU A 722 -2.56 44.78 -14.33
CA LEU A 722 -2.32 43.47 -14.95
C LEU A 722 -1.17 43.64 -15.96
N VAL A 723 0.05 43.84 -15.43
CA VAL A 723 1.32 43.32 -15.98
C VAL A 723 2.18 42.94 -14.79
#